data_AF-R4T6N9-F1
#
_entry.id   AF-R4T6N9-F1
#
_cell.length_a   1.000
_cell.length_b   1.000
_cell.length_c   1.000
_cell.angle_alpha   90.00
_cell.angle_beta   90.00
_cell.angle_gamma   90.00
#
_symmetry.space_group_name_H-M   'P 1'
#
loop_
_entity.id
_entity.type
_entity.pdbx_description
1 polymer ?
#
loop_
_entity_poly.entity_id
_entity_poly.type
_entity_poly.pdbx_seq_one_letter_code
_entity_poly.pdbx_strand_id
1 'polypeptide(L)'
;MTSRSSRSRASLCAATAITVLALVTAPQAGAAPAPGAVHTTPDRSGKDVDVRDTARTSPRVLAAHDRLAASRANSVATARAELGNQALLDFDELTGTPRVLARTDGFLTGPSGKSPRDVVLGYLRDKEGLVGLSAADTAKLNLRKDYVDVEGTHHLSFTQAVGGVPVFGNGLKAHVTKDGRLIQLDGAPVRDLPASLGAATLAAPGPDSKQVAFLTGDGIRPAWYTLAKPAVDQMFQEVTDAGTGKLLYRKNLVNHANDVDDAAGAKGLAWEAQPGPQKQVDLSRKGWLPADAKTLDGNVAHVAADVNGDQKFQPQEEIGRNTDGTFRYKFTDFNAVVGPPCSTARPCSWDPKTPGSWAKNREQNAVQALAYVGSFHDHLASFPIGFTREAGNFEKVDGDAIQVHTLLGAQTPGYYNNAFMGTPPDGQAPTMGMFLFRDPRDPTDPFLAANSADDATIIHHEYTHGLSNRLVVDAQGNSTLSSLQSGSMGEAWSDWYAFDYLVGRNAIKDTSAPGELLGGDYVSNGVPLARTQPLDCPVGAGAPQCPGTPGAGPGGYTYGDLGRIIGFPEVHADGEIWASTLWDLRSALGVQLTRALVTRAMELSPAAPSFLDMRNAILQADTVINGGRAHAKLWKAFAARGMGYFAASITGADTAPAEDFSNPPPAGTPTGTVTGKVTDSESGTPIADVAIRFSGHDSGFAGSLSAVTDAAGGYTIPGVLPGTYPKVYASGGGADSETRAVSVRSGTTKVDWALRFNWASRDAGAGVTAFNGEDFTPYGCGPGDLAASSALGGGGWSTDKVVGPDGKIETRFVTLKLGKPVNVSAIEIDPANVCGDDPPAAAKDVTVETSVDGTTWVKAGTGDFKPADLNKLTALQLAPGSATGVRFVRLTVSSNQLSFYPDRPCSPQPTTAGCLYMDVQKLAVRGAAA
;
A
#
# COMPACT_ATOMS: atom_id res chain seq x y z
N MET A 1 51.10 54.53 -22.31
CA MET A 1 52.08 54.34 -23.40
C MET A 1 53.01 53.18 -23.06
N THR A 2 53.31 52.36 -24.07
CA THR A 2 54.43 51.41 -24.25
C THR A 2 55.55 51.29 -23.19
N SER A 3 55.53 50.15 -22.48
CA SER A 3 56.54 49.06 -22.48
C SER A 3 58.06 49.26 -22.27
N ARG A 4 58.61 48.34 -21.43
CA ARG A 4 59.90 47.58 -21.52
C ARG A 4 61.21 48.08 -20.84
N SER A 5 61.65 47.28 -19.85
CA SER A 5 63.03 46.79 -19.54
C SER A 5 64.15 47.77 -19.11
N SER A 6 65.18 47.41 -18.30
CA SER A 6 65.40 46.32 -17.32
C SER A 6 66.75 46.50 -16.53
N ARG A 7 66.95 45.74 -15.43
CA ARG A 7 68.25 45.26 -14.84
C ARG A 7 69.20 46.16 -13.98
N SER A 8 69.03 46.05 -12.65
CA SER A 8 69.96 45.41 -11.65
C SER A 8 71.32 45.97 -11.17
N ARG A 9 71.62 45.67 -9.86
CA ARG A 9 72.89 45.71 -9.04
C ARG A 9 73.18 47.01 -8.24
N ALA A 10 73.81 47.03 -7.05
CA ALA A 10 74.03 46.07 -5.92
C ALA A 10 74.74 46.77 -4.70
N SER A 11 74.66 46.19 -3.47
CA SER A 11 75.62 46.33 -2.31
C SER A 11 75.76 47.68 -1.54
N LEU A 12 76.21 47.79 -0.26
CA LEU A 12 76.23 46.94 0.99
C LEU A 12 76.71 47.79 2.24
N CYS A 13 76.70 47.20 3.46
CA CYS A 13 77.42 47.55 4.72
C CYS A 13 76.83 48.62 5.71
N ALA A 14 77.14 48.66 7.02
CA ALA A 14 77.20 47.66 8.15
C ALA A 14 77.83 48.26 9.46
N ALA A 15 77.35 47.88 10.67
CA ALA A 15 78.07 47.76 12.00
C ALA A 15 77.09 47.76 13.22
N THR A 16 76.98 46.72 14.10
CA THR A 16 77.66 46.43 15.42
C THR A 16 77.38 47.42 16.60
N ALA A 17 77.20 47.07 17.90
CA ALA A 17 77.56 45.87 18.70
C ALA A 17 76.86 45.71 20.11
N ILE A 18 76.73 44.44 20.59
CA ILE A 18 77.01 43.88 21.96
C ILE A 18 75.98 43.94 23.14
N THR A 19 76.11 42.96 24.06
CA THR A 19 75.14 42.32 25.01
C THR A 19 75.54 42.39 26.51
N VAL A 20 74.65 41.93 27.44
CA VAL A 20 74.83 41.40 28.85
C VAL A 20 73.81 42.00 29.86
N LEU A 21 73.25 41.35 30.92
CA LEU A 21 72.89 39.93 31.22
C LEU A 21 72.06 39.84 32.55
N ALA A 22 71.16 38.85 32.70
CA ALA A 22 70.55 38.25 33.93
C ALA A 22 69.90 39.10 35.06
N LEU A 23 68.63 38.78 35.40
CA LEU A 23 68.20 38.13 36.67
C LEU A 23 66.66 37.97 36.75
N VAL A 24 66.18 36.96 37.50
CA VAL A 24 64.74 36.64 37.64
C VAL A 24 64.24 37.02 39.02
N THR A 25 63.18 37.83 39.08
CA THR A 25 62.28 37.96 40.24
C THR A 25 60.83 38.13 39.78
N ALA A 26 59.90 37.52 40.49
CA ALA A 26 58.46 37.72 40.35
C ALA A 26 57.86 37.88 41.76
N PRO A 27 56.61 38.37 41.93
CA PRO A 27 55.81 39.20 41.03
C PRO A 27 55.36 40.52 41.70
N GLN A 28 54.88 41.49 40.91
CA GLN A 28 53.89 42.47 41.40
C GLN A 28 52.74 42.60 40.40
N ALA A 29 51.52 42.63 40.94
CA ALA A 29 50.30 42.71 40.15
C ALA A 29 49.88 44.18 39.94
N GLY A 30 49.30 44.44 38.77
CA GLY A 30 48.28 45.49 38.63
C GLY A 30 48.71 46.84 38.05
N ALA A 31 48.69 46.93 36.72
CA ALA A 31 48.06 48.05 36.03
C ALA A 31 47.38 47.50 34.77
N ALA A 32 46.05 47.59 34.68
CA ALA A 32 45.27 46.92 33.65
C ALA A 32 45.38 47.62 32.28
N PRO A 33 45.64 46.88 31.18
CA PRO A 33 45.31 47.35 29.84
C PRO A 33 43.79 47.43 29.66
N ALA A 34 43.36 48.24 28.69
CA ALA A 34 41.95 48.50 28.37
C ALA A 34 41.12 47.21 28.18
N PRO A 35 39.80 47.24 28.45
CA PRO A 35 38.93 46.09 28.24
C PRO A 35 38.95 45.68 26.76
N GLY A 36 39.66 44.58 26.48
CA GLY A 36 39.46 43.84 25.24
C GLY A 36 37.98 43.50 25.13
N ALA A 37 37.42 43.64 23.92
CA ALA A 37 36.02 43.34 23.69
C ALA A 37 35.68 41.97 24.31
N VAL A 38 34.67 41.94 25.18
CA VAL A 38 34.17 40.68 25.75
C VAL A 38 33.66 39.87 24.57
N HIS A 39 34.48 38.95 24.10
CA HIS A 39 34.06 37.92 23.15
C HIS A 39 33.07 37.05 23.91
N THR A 40 31.80 37.44 23.83
CA THR A 40 30.68 36.64 24.31
C THR A 40 30.83 35.25 23.75
N THR A 41 31.03 34.27 24.62
CA THR A 41 30.98 32.86 24.26
C THR A 41 29.69 32.65 23.46
N PRO A 42 29.73 32.11 22.21
CA PRO A 42 28.53 31.87 21.45
C PRO A 42 27.53 31.06 22.29
N ASP A 43 26.23 31.27 22.10
CA ASP A 43 25.22 30.47 22.79
C ASP A 43 25.44 28.97 22.48
N ARG A 44 25.74 28.20 23.53
CA ARG A 44 26.04 26.76 23.46
C ARG A 44 24.81 25.97 23.92
N SER A 45 23.67 26.24 23.31
CA SER A 45 22.32 25.79 23.71
C SER A 45 22.05 24.27 23.59
N GLY A 46 23.06 23.41 23.75
CA GLY A 46 22.97 21.94 23.70
C GLY A 46 22.73 21.31 22.32
N LYS A 47 22.27 22.07 21.33
CA LYS A 47 21.89 21.58 19.99
C LYS A 47 23.09 21.26 19.11
N ASP A 48 22.91 20.29 18.22
CA ASP A 48 23.83 20.07 17.09
C ASP A 48 23.76 21.25 16.11
N VAL A 49 24.90 21.58 15.51
CA VAL A 49 25.07 22.71 14.57
C VAL A 49 26.06 22.29 13.49
N ASP A 50 25.72 22.50 12.22
CA ASP A 50 26.70 22.54 11.14
C ASP A 50 26.39 23.71 10.21
N VAL A 51 27.27 24.72 10.17
CA VAL A 51 27.04 25.90 9.31
C VAL A 51 27.06 25.55 7.82
N ARG A 52 27.54 24.36 7.45
CA ARG A 52 27.49 23.86 6.07
C ARG A 52 26.06 23.61 5.61
N ASP A 53 25.16 23.19 6.50
CA ASP A 53 23.77 22.87 6.14
C ASP A 53 22.99 24.13 5.75
N THR A 54 23.20 25.24 6.47
CA THR A 54 22.70 26.57 6.07
C THR A 54 23.45 27.18 4.88
N ALA A 55 24.70 26.78 4.63
CA ALA A 55 25.46 27.28 3.49
C ALA A 55 24.98 26.66 2.16
N ARG A 56 24.63 25.35 2.17
CA ARG A 56 24.09 24.61 1.03
C ARG A 56 22.88 25.31 0.40
N THR A 57 21.91 25.66 1.24
CA THR A 57 20.67 26.34 0.85
C THR A 57 20.80 27.86 0.69
N SER A 58 22.02 28.42 0.80
CA SER A 58 22.21 29.86 0.66
C SER A 58 21.99 30.31 -0.80
N PRO A 59 21.36 31.48 -1.06
CA PRO A 59 21.11 31.96 -2.43
C PRO A 59 22.36 32.07 -3.29
N ARG A 60 23.54 32.25 -2.68
CA ARG A 60 24.83 32.30 -3.39
C ARG A 60 25.32 30.92 -3.82
N VAL A 61 25.15 29.89 -2.99
CA VAL A 61 25.49 28.51 -3.35
C VAL A 61 24.49 27.97 -4.37
N LEU A 62 23.19 28.26 -4.19
CA LEU A 62 22.15 27.94 -5.19
C LEU A 62 22.41 28.64 -6.54
N ALA A 63 22.72 29.94 -6.57
CA ALA A 63 23.05 30.62 -7.83
C ALA A 63 24.38 30.14 -8.48
N ALA A 64 25.28 29.52 -7.70
CA ALA A 64 26.46 28.83 -8.24
C ALA A 64 26.09 27.42 -8.73
N HIS A 65 25.16 26.74 -8.07
CA HIS A 65 24.58 25.47 -8.48
C HIS A 65 23.84 25.60 -9.81
N ASP A 66 22.98 26.61 -9.99
CA ASP A 66 22.25 26.86 -11.25
C ASP A 66 23.19 27.00 -12.45
N ARG A 67 24.32 27.69 -12.26
CA ARG A 67 25.38 27.84 -13.28
C ARG A 67 26.12 26.54 -13.58
N LEU A 68 26.16 25.61 -12.63
CA LEU A 68 26.73 24.27 -12.79
C LEU A 68 25.69 23.23 -13.21
N ALA A 69 24.38 23.52 -13.16
CA ALA A 69 23.31 22.56 -13.41
C ALA A 69 23.38 21.97 -14.83
N ALA A 70 23.69 22.78 -15.84
CA ALA A 70 23.92 22.30 -17.20
C ALA A 70 25.14 21.35 -17.31
N SER A 71 26.20 21.62 -16.56
CA SER A 71 27.36 20.72 -16.47
C SER A 71 27.01 19.42 -15.73
N ARG A 72 26.23 19.50 -14.65
CA ARG A 72 25.78 18.32 -13.87
C ARG A 72 24.83 17.45 -14.67
N ALA A 73 23.89 18.02 -15.42
CA ALA A 73 23.01 17.30 -16.33
C ALA A 73 23.82 16.51 -17.38
N ASN A 74 24.86 17.13 -17.94
CA ASN A 74 25.79 16.44 -18.84
C ASN A 74 26.60 15.34 -18.13
N SER A 75 27.10 15.57 -16.90
CA SER A 75 27.81 14.52 -16.13
C SER A 75 26.88 13.35 -15.73
N VAL A 76 25.61 13.60 -15.41
CA VAL A 76 24.62 12.53 -15.14
C VAL A 76 24.25 11.78 -16.42
N ALA A 77 24.09 12.47 -17.56
CA ALA A 77 23.90 11.83 -18.85
C ALA A 77 25.11 10.97 -19.26
N THR A 78 26.33 11.48 -19.03
CA THR A 78 27.58 10.74 -19.27
C THR A 78 27.71 9.54 -18.33
N ALA A 79 27.36 9.68 -17.04
CA ALA A 79 27.33 8.56 -16.11
C ALA A 79 26.34 7.47 -16.56
N ARG A 80 25.14 7.85 -17.01
CA ARG A 80 24.16 6.91 -17.56
C ARG A 80 24.65 6.24 -18.86
N ALA A 81 25.34 6.98 -19.73
CA ALA A 81 25.89 6.45 -20.98
C ALA A 81 27.08 5.51 -20.75
N GLU A 82 27.97 5.80 -19.79
CA GLU A 82 29.18 5.02 -19.53
C GLU A 82 28.98 3.86 -18.55
N LEU A 83 28.07 4.01 -17.58
CA LEU A 83 27.86 3.02 -16.52
C LEU A 83 26.54 2.27 -16.71
N GLY A 84 25.51 2.90 -17.28
CA GLY A 84 24.18 2.32 -17.52
C GLY A 84 23.05 3.14 -16.86
N ASN A 85 21.80 2.85 -17.22
CA ASN A 85 20.63 3.62 -16.74
C ASN A 85 20.43 3.59 -15.21
N GLN A 86 21.00 2.59 -14.53
CA GLN A 86 21.00 2.41 -13.08
C GLN A 86 22.17 3.12 -12.37
N ALA A 87 22.88 4.03 -13.06
CA ALA A 87 23.90 4.87 -12.46
C ALA A 87 23.30 5.92 -11.54
N LEU A 88 23.66 5.85 -10.25
CA LEU A 88 23.40 6.87 -9.26
C LEU A 88 24.61 7.80 -9.19
N LEU A 89 24.44 9.04 -9.64
CA LEU A 89 25.42 10.11 -9.49
C LEU A 89 24.72 11.32 -8.88
N ASP A 90 25.13 11.68 -7.68
CA ASP A 90 24.52 12.72 -6.87
C ASP A 90 25.61 13.65 -6.31
N PHE A 91 25.39 14.96 -6.33
CA PHE A 91 26.41 15.98 -6.08
C PHE A 91 26.18 16.73 -4.76
N ASP A 92 27.25 16.96 -4.03
CA ASP A 92 27.26 17.85 -2.89
C ASP A 92 27.17 19.32 -3.36
N GLU A 93 26.17 20.05 -2.88
CA GLU A 93 25.92 21.44 -3.29
C GLU A 93 27.05 22.42 -2.92
N LEU A 94 27.80 22.14 -1.85
CA LEU A 94 28.80 23.04 -1.29
C LEU A 94 30.19 22.83 -1.91
N THR A 95 30.57 21.60 -2.24
CA THR A 95 31.85 21.27 -2.90
C THR A 95 31.73 21.21 -4.42
N GLY A 96 30.59 20.79 -4.94
CA GLY A 96 30.37 20.50 -6.36
C GLY A 96 30.95 19.17 -6.85
N THR A 97 31.43 18.30 -5.96
CA THR A 97 31.85 16.92 -6.28
C THR A 97 30.71 15.94 -5.97
N PRO A 98 30.77 14.68 -6.42
CA PRO A 98 29.81 13.67 -6.00
C PRO A 98 29.77 13.54 -4.47
N ARG A 99 28.58 13.37 -3.90
CA ARG A 99 28.36 12.81 -2.55
C ARG A 99 28.15 11.30 -2.59
N VAL A 100 27.64 10.78 -3.71
CA VAL A 100 27.54 9.35 -4.05
C VAL A 100 27.76 9.19 -5.54
N LEU A 101 28.60 8.22 -5.92
CA LEU A 101 28.65 7.65 -7.28
C LEU A 101 28.61 6.11 -7.15
N ALA A 102 27.55 5.49 -7.67
CA ALA A 102 27.28 4.07 -7.53
C ALA A 102 26.47 3.53 -8.74
N ARG A 103 26.23 2.22 -8.74
CA ARG A 103 25.29 1.57 -9.66
C ARG A 103 24.46 0.55 -8.90
N THR A 104 23.14 0.56 -9.04
CA THR A 104 22.24 -0.35 -8.29
C THR A 104 22.19 -1.76 -8.87
N ASP A 105 22.63 -1.95 -10.11
CA ASP A 105 22.65 -3.22 -10.85
C ASP A 105 24.08 -3.78 -11.07
N GLY A 106 25.09 -3.32 -10.31
CA GLY A 106 26.44 -3.86 -10.41
C GLY A 106 27.55 -2.97 -9.87
N PHE A 107 28.69 -2.98 -10.56
CA PHE A 107 29.95 -2.39 -10.10
C PHE A 107 30.40 -1.28 -11.04
N LEU A 108 31.10 -0.28 -10.50
CA LEU A 108 31.73 0.80 -11.27
C LEU A 108 32.93 0.33 -12.12
N THR A 109 33.54 -0.83 -11.79
CA THR A 109 34.61 -1.45 -12.59
C THR A 109 34.43 -2.96 -12.74
N GLY A 110 35.06 -3.52 -13.78
CA GLY A 110 35.33 -4.96 -13.84
C GLY A 110 36.38 -5.42 -12.81
N PRO A 111 36.61 -6.74 -12.68
CA PRO A 111 37.59 -7.32 -11.75
C PRO A 111 39.02 -6.84 -11.99
N SER A 112 39.84 -6.83 -10.94
CA SER A 112 41.22 -6.35 -11.02
C SER A 112 42.17 -7.05 -10.05
N GLY A 113 43.40 -7.32 -10.50
CA GLY A 113 44.51 -7.75 -9.64
C GLY A 113 45.33 -6.60 -9.04
N LYS A 114 44.92 -5.34 -9.25
CA LYS A 114 45.57 -4.16 -8.65
C LYS A 114 45.22 -4.06 -7.16
N SER A 115 46.02 -3.31 -6.38
CA SER A 115 45.64 -3.02 -5.00
C SER A 115 44.31 -2.24 -4.97
N PRO A 116 43.44 -2.43 -3.97
CA PRO A 116 42.18 -1.69 -3.85
C PRO A 116 42.37 -0.16 -3.88
N ARG A 117 43.48 0.33 -3.32
CA ARG A 117 43.88 1.75 -3.42
C ARG A 117 44.11 2.18 -4.87
N ASP A 118 44.81 1.38 -5.66
CA ASP A 118 45.13 1.69 -7.05
C ASP A 118 43.94 1.51 -7.99
N VAL A 119 42.98 0.63 -7.65
CA VAL A 119 41.67 0.57 -8.31
C VAL A 119 40.94 1.89 -8.14
N VAL A 120 40.82 2.39 -6.91
CA VAL A 120 40.13 3.65 -6.60
C VAL A 120 40.85 4.85 -7.22
N LEU A 121 42.15 5.02 -6.97
CA LEU A 121 42.92 6.14 -7.52
C LEU A 121 43.11 6.05 -9.03
N GLY A 122 42.98 4.86 -9.64
CA GLY A 122 42.84 4.70 -11.08
C GLY A 122 41.52 5.27 -11.58
N TYR A 123 40.41 4.76 -11.04
CA TYR A 123 39.06 5.17 -11.42
C TYR A 123 38.84 6.68 -11.31
N LEU A 124 39.29 7.34 -10.24
CA LEU A 124 39.17 8.80 -10.07
C LEU A 124 39.87 9.60 -11.18
N ARG A 125 41.03 9.14 -11.66
CA ARG A 125 41.77 9.79 -12.75
C ARG A 125 41.11 9.51 -14.10
N ASP A 126 40.73 8.26 -14.33
CA ASP A 126 40.10 7.83 -15.58
C ASP A 126 38.70 8.45 -15.76
N LYS A 127 38.05 8.88 -14.66
CA LYS A 127 36.69 9.46 -14.61
C LYS A 127 36.66 10.89 -14.09
N GLU A 128 37.72 11.68 -14.25
CA GLU A 128 37.81 13.10 -13.83
C GLU A 128 36.57 13.92 -14.24
N GLY A 129 36.05 13.74 -15.46
CA GLY A 129 34.84 14.42 -15.97
C GLY A 129 33.51 14.00 -15.32
N LEU A 130 33.46 12.87 -14.61
CA LEU A 130 32.31 12.45 -13.80
C LEU A 130 32.47 12.83 -12.33
N VAL A 131 33.68 12.68 -11.77
CA VAL A 131 33.93 12.89 -10.33
C VAL A 131 34.29 14.34 -9.97
N GLY A 132 34.60 15.20 -10.95
CA GLY A 132 34.89 16.62 -10.72
C GLY A 132 36.15 16.88 -9.87
N LEU A 133 37.06 15.90 -9.79
CA LEU A 133 38.32 16.00 -9.08
C LEU A 133 39.47 15.97 -10.08
N SER A 134 40.24 17.07 -10.11
CA SER A 134 41.44 17.11 -10.93
C SER A 134 42.48 16.09 -10.47
N ALA A 135 43.41 15.72 -11.34
CA ALA A 135 44.61 14.97 -10.94
C ALA A 135 45.35 15.63 -9.74
N ALA A 136 45.32 16.96 -9.62
CA ALA A 136 45.92 17.70 -8.51
C ALA A 136 45.12 17.58 -7.19
N ASP A 137 43.80 17.38 -7.25
CA ASP A 137 42.98 17.12 -6.07
C ASP A 137 43.02 15.66 -5.64
N THR A 138 43.06 14.73 -6.61
CA THR A 138 43.29 13.30 -6.34
C THR A 138 44.66 13.08 -5.69
N ALA A 139 45.69 13.84 -6.08
CA ALA A 139 46.99 13.81 -5.43
C ALA A 139 46.98 14.29 -3.96
N LYS A 140 45.96 15.05 -3.53
CA LYS A 140 45.77 15.49 -2.14
C LYS A 140 44.95 14.50 -1.29
N LEU A 141 44.49 13.38 -1.87
CA LEU A 141 43.77 12.32 -1.15
C LEU A 141 44.75 11.39 -0.41
N ASN A 142 44.79 11.52 0.91
CA ASN A 142 45.60 10.70 1.80
C ASN A 142 44.78 9.52 2.31
N LEU A 143 45.15 8.29 1.92
CA LEU A 143 44.52 7.07 2.44
C LEU A 143 44.75 6.98 3.95
N ARG A 144 43.67 7.08 4.73
CA ARG A 144 43.67 7.11 6.20
C ARG A 144 43.33 5.76 6.81
N LYS A 145 42.53 4.94 6.12
CA LYS A 145 42.19 3.57 6.53
C LYS A 145 41.82 2.74 5.30
N ASP A 146 42.27 1.49 5.30
CA ASP A 146 41.71 0.38 4.52
C ASP A 146 41.28 -0.69 5.54
N TYR A 147 40.14 -1.32 5.33
CA TYR A 147 39.56 -2.32 6.23
C TYR A 147 38.80 -3.34 5.41
N VAL A 148 39.08 -4.62 5.65
CA VAL A 148 38.42 -5.73 4.96
C VAL A 148 37.31 -6.28 5.85
N ASP A 149 36.09 -6.38 5.31
CA ASP A 149 34.97 -7.03 5.98
C ASP A 149 35.04 -8.56 5.91
N VAL A 150 34.04 -9.23 6.48
CA VAL A 150 33.96 -10.70 6.53
C VAL A 150 33.70 -11.35 5.17
N GLU A 151 33.16 -10.61 4.18
CA GLU A 151 32.94 -11.08 2.80
C GLU A 151 34.18 -10.88 1.91
N GLY A 152 35.19 -10.16 2.42
CA GLY A 152 36.43 -9.83 1.74
C GLY A 152 36.40 -8.47 1.03
N THR A 153 35.43 -7.61 1.31
CA THR A 153 35.30 -6.26 0.73
C THR A 153 36.21 -5.28 1.45
N HIS A 154 37.06 -4.59 0.70
CA HIS A 154 37.88 -3.48 1.18
C HIS A 154 37.08 -2.18 1.25
N HIS A 155 37.02 -1.56 2.42
CA HIS A 155 36.44 -0.25 2.67
C HIS A 155 37.55 0.77 2.93
N LEU A 156 37.86 1.54 1.89
CA LEU A 156 38.89 2.57 1.92
C LEU A 156 38.31 3.91 2.39
N SER A 157 39.11 4.69 3.10
CA SER A 157 38.76 6.05 3.55
C SER A 157 39.93 6.99 3.32
N PHE A 158 39.74 7.98 2.47
CA PHE A 158 40.70 9.02 2.10
C PHE A 158 40.32 10.36 2.73
N THR A 159 41.34 11.12 3.14
CA THR A 159 41.24 12.43 3.79
C THR A 159 42.04 13.47 3.03
N GLN A 160 41.65 14.74 3.12
CA GLN A 160 42.37 15.85 2.49
C GLN A 160 43.07 16.72 3.55
N ALA A 161 44.09 17.46 3.12
CA ALA A 161 44.79 18.42 3.96
C ALA A 161 45.22 19.66 3.15
N VAL A 162 45.34 20.80 3.82
CA VAL A 162 45.82 22.08 3.27
C VAL A 162 47.06 22.49 4.08
N GLY A 163 48.23 22.57 3.44
CA GLY A 163 49.49 22.89 4.15
C GLY A 163 49.81 21.94 5.31
N GLY A 164 49.36 20.68 5.27
CA GLY A 164 49.48 19.70 6.35
C GLY A 164 48.36 19.74 7.40
N VAL A 165 47.47 20.75 7.37
CA VAL A 165 46.31 20.85 8.27
C VAL A 165 45.15 20.01 7.70
N PRO A 166 44.59 19.04 8.43
CA PRO A 166 43.49 18.20 7.94
C PRO A 166 42.22 19.00 7.62
N VAL A 167 41.54 18.65 6.52
CA VAL A 167 40.20 19.16 6.22
C VAL A 167 39.18 18.40 7.06
N PHE A 168 38.39 19.12 7.84
CA PHE A 168 37.39 18.53 8.73
C PHE A 168 36.11 18.19 7.97
N GLY A 169 35.64 16.94 8.14
CA GLY A 169 34.31 16.52 7.69
C GLY A 169 34.12 16.43 6.17
N ASN A 170 35.19 16.44 5.38
CA ASN A 170 35.20 16.26 3.93
C ASN A 170 36.30 15.27 3.52
N GLY A 171 36.05 14.46 2.50
CA GLY A 171 36.90 13.35 2.08
C GLY A 171 36.12 12.34 1.24
N LEU A 172 36.77 11.22 0.89
CA LEU A 172 36.22 10.20 0.00
C LEU A 172 36.30 8.82 0.65
N LYS A 173 35.24 8.03 0.58
CA LYS A 173 35.23 6.59 0.86
C LYS A 173 35.05 5.82 -0.45
N ALA A 174 35.54 4.60 -0.47
CA ALA A 174 35.40 3.71 -1.62
C ALA A 174 35.33 2.25 -1.16
N HIS A 175 34.56 1.43 -1.88
CA HIS A 175 34.31 0.04 -1.51
C HIS A 175 34.68 -0.88 -2.67
N VAL A 176 35.60 -1.83 -2.44
CA VAL A 176 36.19 -2.69 -3.48
C VAL A 176 36.06 -4.14 -3.08
N THR A 177 35.47 -5.00 -3.93
CA THR A 177 35.30 -6.43 -3.65
C THR A 177 36.63 -7.17 -3.52
N LYS A 178 36.60 -8.39 -2.97
CA LYS A 178 37.78 -9.29 -2.89
C LYS A 178 38.44 -9.62 -4.24
N ASP A 179 37.71 -9.48 -5.34
CA ASP A 179 38.21 -9.65 -6.71
C ASP A 179 38.46 -8.32 -7.46
N GLY A 180 38.58 -7.22 -6.70
CA GLY A 180 39.08 -5.93 -7.20
C GLY A 180 38.08 -5.09 -8.00
N ARG A 181 36.77 -5.33 -7.85
CA ARG A 181 35.72 -4.49 -8.46
C ARG A 181 35.36 -3.34 -7.53
N LEU A 182 35.37 -2.11 -8.04
CA LEU A 182 34.87 -0.94 -7.33
C LEU A 182 33.33 -0.98 -7.29
N ILE A 183 32.75 -1.03 -6.10
CA ILE A 183 31.30 -1.07 -5.83
C ILE A 183 30.73 0.35 -5.95
N GLN A 184 31.23 1.28 -5.14
CA GLN A 184 30.77 2.66 -5.06
C GLN A 184 31.84 3.61 -4.51
N LEU A 185 31.58 4.91 -4.67
CA LEU A 185 32.31 6.02 -4.09
C LEU A 185 31.35 6.92 -3.27
N ASP A 186 31.74 7.27 -2.05
CA ASP A 186 30.92 8.07 -1.13
C ASP A 186 31.68 9.25 -0.53
N GLY A 187 30.96 10.32 -0.22
CA GLY A 187 31.49 11.51 0.46
C GLY A 187 32.00 12.57 -0.51
N ALA A 188 31.96 13.82 -0.04
CA ALA A 188 32.20 15.02 -0.82
C ALA A 188 33.60 15.62 -0.55
N PRO A 189 34.65 15.23 -1.29
CA PRO A 189 35.95 15.88 -1.23
C PRO A 189 35.88 17.33 -1.73
N VAL A 190 36.67 18.21 -1.14
CA VAL A 190 36.76 19.61 -1.58
C VAL A 190 37.70 19.68 -2.79
N ARG A 191 37.20 20.15 -3.93
CA ARG A 191 38.01 20.47 -5.12
C ARG A 191 38.80 21.78 -4.93
N ASP A 192 39.81 22.01 -5.76
CA ASP A 192 40.57 23.27 -5.85
C ASP A 192 41.18 23.74 -4.50
N LEU A 193 41.50 22.80 -3.61
CA LEU A 193 42.03 23.14 -2.28
C LEU A 193 43.33 23.96 -2.40
N PRO A 194 43.44 25.09 -1.65
CA PRO A 194 44.61 25.97 -1.73
C PRO A 194 45.88 25.26 -1.23
N ALA A 195 47.04 25.78 -1.63
CA ALA A 195 48.34 25.22 -1.19
C ALA A 195 48.61 25.42 0.31
N SER A 196 48.09 26.50 0.89
CA SER A 196 48.28 26.88 2.29
C SER A 196 46.99 27.44 2.90
N LEU A 197 46.80 27.23 4.20
CA LEU A 197 45.67 27.77 4.96
C LEU A 197 46.03 29.18 5.47
N GLY A 198 45.02 30.04 5.64
CA GLY A 198 45.23 31.33 6.31
C GLY A 198 45.69 31.17 7.76
N ALA A 199 46.32 32.20 8.32
CA ALA A 199 46.75 32.19 9.71
C ALA A 199 45.55 32.11 10.67
N ALA A 200 45.67 31.30 11.72
CA ALA A 200 44.78 31.38 12.88
C ALA A 200 45.16 32.62 13.69
N THR A 201 44.25 33.61 13.79
CA THR A 201 44.50 34.87 14.50
C THR A 201 44.02 34.85 15.95
N LEU A 202 43.13 33.91 16.29
CA LEU A 202 42.70 33.63 17.66
C LEU A 202 43.40 32.38 18.21
N ALA A 203 43.75 32.45 19.49
CA ALA A 203 44.31 31.32 20.24
C ALA A 203 43.35 30.13 20.27
N ALA A 204 43.90 28.93 20.46
CA ALA A 204 43.12 27.71 20.52
C ALA A 204 42.18 27.70 21.76
N PRO A 205 40.91 27.28 21.64
CA PRO A 205 39.93 27.31 22.74
C PRO A 205 40.29 26.48 23.98
N GLY A 206 41.19 25.51 23.86
CA GLY A 206 41.69 24.71 24.98
C GLY A 206 42.97 23.93 24.62
N PRO A 207 43.59 23.25 25.60
CA PRO A 207 44.87 22.54 25.39
C PRO A 207 44.75 21.33 24.44
N ASP A 208 43.57 20.71 24.36
CA ASP A 208 43.29 19.57 23.47
C ASP A 208 42.83 19.98 22.06
N SER A 209 42.75 21.28 21.78
CA SER A 209 42.29 21.80 20.48
C SER A 209 43.32 21.52 19.37
N LYS A 210 42.85 21.04 18.22
CA LYS A 210 43.66 20.77 17.03
C LYS A 210 43.28 21.73 15.90
N GLN A 211 44.28 22.24 15.18
CA GLN A 211 44.01 23.06 14.00
C GLN A 211 43.43 22.17 12.90
N VAL A 212 42.34 22.62 12.28
CA VAL A 212 41.69 21.99 11.13
C VAL A 212 41.35 23.05 10.08
N ALA A 213 41.20 22.63 8.84
CA ALA A 213 40.63 23.45 7.78
C ALA A 213 39.13 23.10 7.67
N PHE A 214 38.24 24.08 7.81
CA PHE A 214 36.79 23.88 7.77
C PHE A 214 36.19 24.59 6.55
N LEU A 215 35.32 23.88 5.80
CA LEU A 215 34.65 24.43 4.62
C LEU A 215 33.39 25.21 5.03
N THR A 216 33.23 26.42 4.51
CA THR A 216 32.04 27.27 4.69
C THR A 216 31.53 27.73 3.32
N GLY A 217 30.35 28.38 3.27
CA GLY A 217 29.81 28.96 2.03
C GLY A 217 30.70 30.00 1.34
N ASP A 218 31.64 30.60 2.06
CA ASP A 218 32.64 31.53 1.50
C ASP A 218 33.97 30.84 1.11
N GLY A 219 34.10 29.53 1.31
CA GLY A 219 35.33 28.76 1.10
C GLY A 219 35.92 28.18 2.38
N ILE A 220 37.11 27.61 2.26
CA ILE A 220 37.82 26.91 3.34
C ILE A 220 38.65 27.88 4.20
N ARG A 221 38.62 27.70 5.52
CA ARG A 221 39.24 28.63 6.49
C ARG A 221 39.89 27.89 7.67
N PRO A 222 40.86 28.51 8.38
CA PRO A 222 41.43 27.94 9.60
C PRO A 222 40.38 27.90 10.72
N ALA A 223 40.35 26.78 11.43
CA ALA A 223 39.45 26.53 12.55
C ALA A 223 40.11 25.64 13.62
N TRP A 224 39.54 25.64 14.81
CA TRP A 224 39.97 24.84 15.95
C TRP A 224 38.95 23.73 16.22
N TYR A 225 39.33 22.48 15.95
CA TYR A 225 38.62 21.29 16.40
C TYR A 225 38.89 21.09 17.90
N THR A 226 37.84 20.88 18.70
CA THR A 226 37.96 20.63 20.14
C THR A 226 36.96 19.55 20.55
N LEU A 227 37.40 18.61 21.39
CA LEU A 227 36.55 17.61 22.01
C LEU A 227 36.07 18.14 23.38
N ALA A 228 35.02 18.94 23.38
CA ALA A 228 34.53 19.60 24.60
C ALA A 228 33.80 18.59 25.50
N LYS A 229 34.15 18.54 26.79
CA LYS A 229 33.53 17.69 27.81
C LYS A 229 32.95 18.55 28.94
N PRO A 230 31.85 19.30 28.72
CA PRO A 230 31.33 20.24 29.71
C PRO A 230 30.75 19.58 30.96
N ALA A 231 30.33 18.31 30.89
CA ALA A 231 29.83 17.52 32.00
C ALA A 231 30.21 16.04 31.82
N VAL A 232 29.95 15.19 32.83
CA VAL A 232 30.28 13.75 32.81
C VAL A 232 29.46 12.95 31.79
N ASP A 233 28.28 13.45 31.47
CA ASP A 233 27.26 12.92 30.55
C ASP A 233 27.20 13.69 29.22
N GLN A 234 28.11 14.64 29.00
CA GLN A 234 28.12 15.49 27.81
C GLN A 234 29.52 15.57 27.18
N MET A 235 29.62 15.12 25.94
CA MET A 235 30.81 15.25 25.10
C MET A 235 30.39 15.78 23.74
N PHE A 236 31.01 16.87 23.28
CA PHE A 236 30.73 17.47 21.99
C PHE A 236 31.99 17.51 21.12
N GLN A 237 31.80 17.18 19.85
CA GLN A 237 32.74 17.49 18.79
C GLN A 237 32.47 18.92 18.32
N GLU A 238 33.32 19.87 18.72
CA GLU A 238 33.20 21.29 18.34
C GLU A 238 34.25 21.67 17.29
N VAL A 239 33.88 22.52 16.34
CA VAL A 239 34.82 23.26 15.48
C VAL A 239 34.49 24.75 15.54
N THR A 240 35.48 25.58 15.87
CA THR A 240 35.33 27.04 16.03
C THR A 240 36.21 27.78 15.03
N ASP A 241 35.69 28.81 14.36
CA ASP A 241 36.42 29.67 13.42
C ASP A 241 37.64 30.31 14.12
N ALA A 242 38.84 30.08 13.59
CA ALA A 242 40.09 30.54 14.21
C ALA A 242 40.41 32.02 13.91
N GLY A 243 39.58 32.69 13.10
CA GLY A 243 39.61 34.12 12.87
C GLY A 243 38.57 34.89 13.70
N THR A 244 37.35 34.35 13.84
CA THR A 244 36.22 35.06 14.43
C THR A 244 35.66 34.47 15.73
N GLY A 245 36.10 33.29 16.17
CA GLY A 245 35.62 32.64 17.39
C GLY A 245 34.18 32.10 17.30
N LYS A 246 33.60 32.06 16.10
CA LYS A 246 32.23 31.56 15.88
C LYS A 246 32.22 30.04 15.84
N LEU A 247 31.21 29.42 16.45
CA LEU A 247 30.97 27.99 16.34
C LEU A 247 30.58 27.66 14.88
N LEU A 248 31.33 26.79 14.23
CA LEU A 248 31.10 26.33 12.85
C LEU A 248 30.47 24.93 12.82
N TYR A 249 30.85 24.08 13.78
CA TYR A 249 30.31 22.74 13.93
C TYR A 249 30.18 22.38 15.41
N ARG A 250 29.10 21.70 15.77
CA ARG A 250 28.89 21.04 17.05
C ARG A 250 28.10 19.76 16.80
N LYS A 251 28.63 18.62 17.24
CA LYS A 251 27.88 17.36 17.31
C LYS A 251 28.01 16.78 18.70
N ASN A 252 26.91 16.49 19.37
CA ASN A 252 26.93 15.66 20.58
C ASN A 252 27.44 14.26 20.22
N LEU A 253 28.44 13.79 20.96
CA LEU A 253 29.07 12.48 20.83
C LEU A 253 28.62 11.52 21.93
N VAL A 254 27.91 12.00 22.96
CA VAL A 254 27.22 11.12 23.89
C VAL A 254 25.94 10.63 23.21
N ASN A 255 26.04 9.45 22.61
CA ASN A 255 24.87 8.64 22.33
C ASN A 255 24.44 7.96 23.62
N HIS A 256 23.24 8.28 24.12
CA HIS A 256 22.61 7.53 25.21
C HIS A 256 22.11 6.18 24.68
N ALA A 257 23.03 5.22 24.56
CA ALA A 257 22.66 3.81 24.57
C ALA A 257 22.57 3.39 26.03
N ASN A 258 21.34 3.31 26.56
CA ASN A 258 20.92 2.38 27.61
C ASN A 258 19.41 2.55 27.86
N ASP A 259 18.71 1.42 28.01
CA ASP A 259 17.32 1.38 28.45
C ASP A 259 17.28 1.52 29.99
N VAL A 260 17.53 2.74 30.46
CA VAL A 260 17.20 3.19 31.82
C VAL A 260 16.05 4.19 31.75
N ASP A 261 15.18 4.15 32.76
CA ASP A 261 13.99 4.98 32.88
C ASP A 261 14.32 6.48 32.96
N ASP A 262 14.47 7.15 31.82
CA ASP A 262 14.42 8.61 31.77
C ASP A 262 13.02 9.06 32.23
N ALA A 263 12.97 9.96 33.20
CA ALA A 263 11.73 10.41 33.82
C ALA A 263 10.90 11.36 32.91
N ALA A 264 11.41 11.73 31.74
CA ALA A 264 10.83 12.70 30.82
C ALA A 264 10.33 12.04 29.53
N GLY A 265 9.02 11.77 29.46
CA GLY A 265 8.35 11.23 28.26
C GLY A 265 6.95 10.73 28.58
N ALA A 266 6.08 10.60 27.56
CA ALA A 266 4.77 9.98 27.73
C ALA A 266 4.93 8.46 27.78
N LYS A 267 4.76 7.87 28.96
CA LYS A 267 4.88 6.41 29.18
C LYS A 267 3.50 5.77 29.32
N GLY A 268 3.26 4.67 28.62
CA GLY A 268 2.05 3.84 28.70
C GLY A 268 2.31 2.47 29.32
N LEU A 269 1.24 1.70 29.52
CA LEU A 269 1.28 0.27 29.87
C LEU A 269 0.50 -0.52 28.81
N ALA A 270 1.15 -1.50 28.19
CA ALA A 270 0.54 -2.33 27.14
C ALA A 270 1.10 -3.76 27.15
N TRP A 271 0.30 -4.72 26.71
CA TRP A 271 0.77 -6.07 26.34
C TRP A 271 0.95 -6.18 24.82
N GLU A 272 1.27 -7.38 24.37
CA GLU A 272 1.92 -7.65 23.09
C GLU A 272 1.02 -8.33 22.05
N ALA A 273 -0.03 -9.02 22.49
CA ALA A 273 -1.00 -9.72 21.63
C ALA A 273 -2.42 -9.72 22.20
N GLN A 274 -2.56 -10.03 23.49
CA GLN A 274 -3.85 -10.13 24.19
C GLN A 274 -3.64 -9.90 25.70
N PRO A 275 -4.69 -9.63 26.48
CA PRO A 275 -4.60 -9.36 27.92
C PRO A 275 -3.70 -10.33 28.70
N GLY A 276 -2.75 -9.73 29.41
CA GLY A 276 -1.69 -10.44 30.11
C GLY A 276 -0.76 -9.45 30.83
N PRO A 277 0.48 -9.83 31.14
CA PRO A 277 1.43 -8.95 31.80
C PRO A 277 1.73 -7.68 30.97
N GLN A 278 1.17 -6.54 31.38
CA GLN A 278 1.48 -5.24 30.78
C GLN A 278 2.95 -4.89 31.01
N LYS A 279 3.63 -4.47 29.93
CA LYS A 279 4.98 -3.92 29.90
C LYS A 279 4.88 -2.39 29.77
N GLN A 280 5.89 -1.68 30.25
CA GLN A 280 5.98 -0.23 30.03
C GLN A 280 6.38 0.05 28.58
N VAL A 281 5.68 0.98 27.94
CA VAL A 281 5.98 1.45 26.58
C VAL A 281 6.28 2.95 26.63
N ASP A 282 7.37 3.38 26.01
CA ASP A 282 7.72 4.80 25.89
C ASP A 282 7.17 5.35 24.57
N LEU A 283 5.99 5.95 24.65
CA LEU A 283 5.23 6.44 23.49
C LEU A 283 5.94 7.64 22.83
N SER A 284 6.74 8.39 23.58
CA SER A 284 7.45 9.57 23.10
C SER A 284 8.82 9.26 22.51
N ARG A 285 9.60 8.36 23.11
CA ARG A 285 10.86 7.87 22.52
C ARG A 285 10.61 7.15 21.18
N LYS A 286 9.41 6.59 21.02
CA LYS A 286 8.91 6.00 19.77
C LYS A 286 8.43 7.01 18.73
N GLY A 287 8.24 8.28 19.08
CA GLY A 287 7.68 9.30 18.18
C GLY A 287 6.16 9.21 18.00
N TRP A 288 5.48 8.23 18.60
CA TRP A 288 4.03 8.05 18.48
C TRP A 288 3.24 9.14 19.19
N LEU A 289 3.74 9.68 20.32
CA LEU A 289 3.05 10.70 21.12
C LEU A 289 4.04 11.77 21.66
N PRO A 290 3.81 13.08 21.46
CA PRO A 290 4.70 14.12 21.97
C PRO A 290 4.97 14.04 23.48
N ALA A 291 6.19 14.33 23.91
CA ALA A 291 6.62 14.19 25.30
C ALA A 291 5.80 15.04 26.30
N ASP A 292 5.24 16.15 25.84
CA ASP A 292 4.41 17.08 26.60
C ASP A 292 2.89 16.94 26.35
N ALA A 293 2.47 16.03 25.44
CA ALA A 293 1.07 15.80 25.04
C ALA A 293 0.15 15.58 26.26
N LYS A 294 -0.96 16.30 26.33
CA LYS A 294 -1.89 16.22 27.48
C LYS A 294 -2.93 15.10 27.34
N THR A 295 -3.22 14.72 26.10
CA THR A 295 -4.10 13.62 25.73
C THR A 295 -3.36 12.65 24.80
N LEU A 296 -4.03 11.60 24.31
CA LEU A 296 -3.48 10.63 23.35
C LEU A 296 -3.60 11.13 21.89
N ASP A 297 -3.32 12.41 21.66
CA ASP A 297 -3.24 13.04 20.34
C ASP A 297 -1.78 13.02 19.83
N GLY A 298 -1.46 12.04 18.99
CA GLY A 298 -0.10 11.65 18.59
C GLY A 298 0.27 11.90 17.14
N ASN A 299 1.44 11.40 16.70
CA ASN A 299 1.86 11.47 15.29
C ASN A 299 1.15 10.42 14.43
N VAL A 300 0.96 9.21 14.96
CA VAL A 300 0.43 8.06 14.22
C VAL A 300 -1.09 7.88 14.37
N ALA A 301 -1.64 8.42 15.46
CA ALA A 301 -3.06 8.36 15.78
C ALA A 301 -3.46 9.42 16.81
N HIS A 302 -4.74 9.80 16.79
CA HIS A 302 -5.45 10.44 17.90
C HIS A 302 -6.43 9.41 18.46
N VAL A 303 -6.29 9.06 19.75
CA VAL A 303 -7.09 8.01 20.40
C VAL A 303 -7.96 8.60 21.50
N ALA A 304 -9.26 8.33 21.46
CA ALA A 304 -10.23 8.71 22.48
C ALA A 304 -11.20 7.55 22.78
N ALA A 305 -12.00 7.71 23.83
CA ALA A 305 -13.07 6.79 24.19
C ALA A 305 -14.43 7.38 23.81
N ASP A 306 -14.87 7.14 22.58
CA ASP A 306 -16.12 7.64 21.98
C ASP A 306 -17.31 6.79 22.45
N VAL A 307 -17.61 6.92 23.73
CA VAL A 307 -18.62 6.10 24.40
C VAL A 307 -20.03 6.48 23.98
N ASN A 308 -20.20 7.65 23.33
CA ASN A 308 -21.49 8.15 22.87
C ASN A 308 -21.89 7.60 21.49
N GLY A 309 -20.91 7.38 20.60
CA GLY A 309 -21.08 6.76 19.28
C GLY A 309 -21.19 7.74 18.11
N ASP A 310 -20.88 9.03 18.28
CA ASP A 310 -21.08 10.05 17.23
C ASP A 310 -19.88 10.28 16.30
N GLN A 311 -18.80 9.52 16.47
CA GLN A 311 -17.56 9.55 15.69
C GLN A 311 -16.91 10.94 15.67
N LYS A 312 -16.91 11.62 16.82
CA LYS A 312 -16.24 12.92 17.01
C LYS A 312 -15.52 12.95 18.34
N PHE A 313 -14.29 13.46 18.35
CA PHE A 313 -13.55 13.64 19.59
C PHE A 313 -14.09 14.83 20.40
N GLN A 314 -14.60 14.53 21.59
CA GLN A 314 -15.13 15.52 22.53
C GLN A 314 -14.22 15.63 23.78
N PRO A 315 -14.11 16.80 24.44
CA PRO A 315 -13.16 17.01 25.54
C PRO A 315 -13.30 16.06 26.73
N GLN A 316 -14.49 15.49 26.97
CA GLN A 316 -14.73 14.49 28.03
C GLN A 316 -14.37 13.05 27.62
N GLU A 317 -14.16 12.80 26.33
CA GLU A 317 -13.84 11.49 25.74
C GLU A 317 -12.34 11.30 25.54
N GLU A 318 -11.59 12.40 25.59
CA GLU A 318 -10.13 12.43 25.70
C GLU A 318 -9.60 11.61 26.90
N ILE A 319 -8.40 11.08 26.73
CA ILE A 319 -7.67 10.32 27.75
C ILE A 319 -6.54 11.18 28.27
N GLY A 320 -6.70 11.71 29.48
CA GLY A 320 -5.68 12.53 30.14
C GLY A 320 -4.51 11.72 30.69
N ARG A 321 -3.56 12.41 31.34
CA ARG A 321 -2.48 11.78 32.12
C ARG A 321 -2.94 11.43 33.54
N ASN A 322 -2.31 10.41 34.12
CA ASN A 322 -2.31 10.16 35.56
C ASN A 322 -1.64 11.30 36.34
N THR A 323 -1.85 11.30 37.66
CA THR A 323 -1.23 12.25 38.61
C THR A 323 0.30 12.19 38.64
N ASP A 324 0.92 11.09 38.20
CA ASP A 324 2.36 10.95 38.02
C ASP A 324 2.87 11.52 36.68
N GLY A 325 1.99 12.10 35.86
CA GLY A 325 2.31 12.67 34.56
C GLY A 325 2.43 11.66 33.42
N THR A 326 2.13 10.38 33.65
CA THR A 326 2.19 9.29 32.64
C THR A 326 0.81 8.82 32.18
N PHE A 327 0.75 7.97 31.17
CA PHE A 327 -0.46 7.28 30.70
C PHE A 327 -0.45 5.79 31.14
N ARG A 328 0.13 5.49 32.31
CA ARG A 328 0.29 4.10 32.82
C ARG A 328 -0.97 3.60 33.53
N TYR A 329 -1.95 3.16 32.76
CA TYR A 329 -3.20 2.58 33.26
C TYR A 329 -3.12 1.05 33.35
N LYS A 330 -3.54 0.49 34.49
CA LYS A 330 -3.56 -0.96 34.71
C LYS A 330 -4.91 -1.55 34.32
N PHE A 331 -4.87 -2.66 33.59
CA PHE A 331 -6.06 -3.48 33.34
C PHE A 331 -6.63 -4.06 34.64
N THR A 332 -7.95 -4.09 34.73
CA THR A 332 -8.73 -4.70 35.81
C THR A 332 -9.58 -5.82 35.23
N ASP A 333 -9.38 -7.06 35.65
CA ASP A 333 -10.22 -8.18 35.20
C ASP A 333 -11.57 -8.23 35.93
N PHE A 334 -12.57 -8.79 35.24
CA PHE A 334 -13.93 -9.01 35.73
C PHE A 334 -14.24 -10.50 35.94
N ASN A 335 -13.22 -11.36 36.02
CA ASN A 335 -13.39 -12.82 36.00
C ASN A 335 -14.28 -13.35 37.13
N ALA A 336 -14.10 -12.79 38.34
CA ALA A 336 -14.90 -13.16 39.51
C ALA A 336 -16.35 -12.64 39.46
N VAL A 337 -16.64 -11.65 38.61
CA VAL A 337 -17.97 -11.02 38.47
C VAL A 337 -18.78 -11.72 37.38
N VAL A 338 -18.16 -11.93 36.21
CA VAL A 338 -18.83 -12.55 35.05
C VAL A 338 -18.89 -14.07 35.19
N GLY A 339 -17.83 -14.69 35.72
CA GLY A 339 -17.68 -16.15 35.79
C GLY A 339 -17.23 -16.79 34.47
N PRO A 340 -17.22 -18.13 34.37
CA PRO A 340 -16.80 -18.83 33.16
C PRO A 340 -17.60 -18.41 31.92
N PRO A 341 -16.98 -18.32 30.72
CA PRO A 341 -15.61 -18.78 30.40
C PRO A 341 -14.45 -17.84 30.80
N CYS A 342 -14.72 -16.68 31.40
CA CYS A 342 -13.69 -15.74 31.85
C CYS A 342 -12.70 -16.41 32.84
N SER A 343 -11.40 -16.18 32.67
CA SER A 343 -10.34 -16.80 33.49
C SER A 343 -9.05 -15.97 33.51
N THR A 344 -8.07 -16.34 34.35
CA THR A 344 -6.75 -15.67 34.37
C THR A 344 -6.03 -15.72 33.01
N ALA A 345 -6.28 -16.75 32.20
CA ALA A 345 -5.70 -16.88 30.86
C ALA A 345 -6.53 -16.21 29.76
N ARG A 346 -7.81 -15.91 30.04
CA ARG A 346 -8.79 -15.30 29.14
C ARG A 346 -9.63 -14.29 29.93
N PRO A 347 -9.02 -13.17 30.36
CA PRO A 347 -9.67 -12.32 31.34
C PRO A 347 -10.76 -11.47 30.70
N CYS A 348 -11.94 -11.42 31.32
CA CYS A 348 -12.97 -10.49 30.89
C CYS A 348 -12.66 -9.07 31.39
N SER A 349 -13.00 -8.09 30.58
CA SER A 349 -12.62 -6.67 30.73
C SER A 349 -13.77 -5.76 31.18
N TRP A 350 -15.00 -6.28 31.20
CA TRP A 350 -16.20 -5.60 31.68
C TRP A 350 -17.25 -6.62 32.15
N ASP A 351 -18.34 -6.15 32.76
CA ASP A 351 -19.50 -6.97 33.15
C ASP A 351 -20.74 -6.57 32.32
N PRO A 352 -21.23 -7.45 31.43
CA PRO A 352 -22.43 -7.22 30.62
C PRO A 352 -23.72 -6.99 31.41
N LYS A 353 -23.77 -7.38 32.69
CA LYS A 353 -24.94 -7.19 33.56
C LYS A 353 -24.95 -5.83 34.27
N THR A 354 -23.83 -5.11 34.27
CA THR A 354 -23.67 -3.82 34.95
C THR A 354 -23.38 -2.73 33.91
N PRO A 355 -24.37 -1.89 33.54
CA PRO A 355 -24.18 -0.80 32.59
C PRO A 355 -23.03 0.14 32.99
N GLY A 356 -22.17 0.48 32.04
CA GLY A 356 -20.99 1.33 32.27
C GLY A 356 -19.82 0.65 32.98
N SER A 357 -19.87 -0.67 33.26
CA SER A 357 -18.76 -1.40 33.90
C SER A 357 -17.44 -1.32 33.13
N TRP A 358 -17.51 -1.25 31.79
CA TRP A 358 -16.39 -1.04 30.87
C TRP A 358 -15.57 0.23 31.21
N ALA A 359 -16.17 1.23 31.86
CA ALA A 359 -15.48 2.48 32.23
C ALA A 359 -14.30 2.23 33.17
N LYS A 360 -14.24 1.06 33.82
CA LYS A 360 -13.13 0.65 34.67
C LYS A 360 -11.80 0.47 33.91
N ASN A 361 -11.84 0.14 32.62
CA ASN A 361 -10.67 -0.09 31.77
C ASN A 361 -10.51 0.95 30.64
N ARG A 362 -11.37 1.98 30.60
CA ARG A 362 -11.41 3.02 29.55
C ARG A 362 -10.04 3.57 29.19
N GLU A 363 -9.29 4.09 30.18
CA GLU A 363 -8.00 4.73 29.93
C GLU A 363 -6.89 3.72 29.57
N GLN A 364 -6.98 2.48 30.06
CA GLN A 364 -6.06 1.42 29.65
C GLN A 364 -6.30 0.98 28.21
N ASN A 365 -7.57 0.80 27.82
CA ASN A 365 -7.92 0.30 26.50
C ASN A 365 -7.46 1.26 25.38
N ALA A 366 -7.63 2.58 25.61
CA ALA A 366 -7.11 3.60 24.69
C ALA A 366 -5.57 3.64 24.60
N VAL A 367 -4.85 3.46 25.72
CA VAL A 367 -3.37 3.38 25.70
C VAL A 367 -2.88 2.10 25.02
N GLN A 368 -3.61 0.98 25.19
CA GLN A 368 -3.34 -0.27 24.50
C GLN A 368 -3.53 -0.13 22.98
N ALA A 369 -4.63 0.52 22.55
CA ALA A 369 -4.88 0.83 21.15
C ALA A 369 -3.75 1.66 20.53
N LEU A 370 -3.35 2.77 21.15
CA LEU A 370 -2.24 3.61 20.67
C LEU A 370 -0.92 2.81 20.58
N ALA A 371 -0.63 1.95 21.55
CA ALA A 371 0.59 1.16 21.57
C ALA A 371 0.62 0.12 20.43
N TYR A 372 -0.50 -0.52 20.12
CA TYR A 372 -0.62 -1.43 18.98
C TYR A 372 -0.48 -0.67 17.65
N VAL A 373 -1.32 0.36 17.45
CA VAL A 373 -1.34 1.21 16.23
C VAL A 373 0.04 1.78 15.93
N GLY A 374 0.75 2.31 16.93
CA GLY A 374 2.13 2.80 16.75
C GLY A 374 3.14 1.70 16.46
N SER A 375 3.05 0.54 17.12
CA SER A 375 3.97 -0.57 16.86
C SER A 375 3.81 -1.17 15.46
N PHE A 376 2.59 -1.13 14.94
CA PHE A 376 2.24 -1.66 13.63
C PHE A 376 2.50 -0.65 12.51
N HIS A 377 2.28 0.65 12.76
CA HIS A 377 2.81 1.74 11.93
C HIS A 377 4.33 1.57 11.69
N ASP A 378 5.12 1.49 12.77
CA ASP A 378 6.58 1.27 12.69
C ASP A 378 6.91 0.01 11.87
N HIS A 379 6.08 -1.04 11.98
CA HIS A 379 6.29 -2.29 11.28
C HIS A 379 6.01 -2.17 9.77
N LEU A 380 4.86 -1.63 9.37
CA LEU A 380 4.49 -1.51 7.95
C LEU A 380 5.37 -0.49 7.22
N ALA A 381 5.79 0.59 7.89
CA ALA A 381 6.77 1.54 7.34
C ALA A 381 8.17 0.93 7.16
N SER A 382 8.50 -0.14 7.90
CA SER A 382 9.82 -0.76 7.83
C SER A 382 10.05 -1.58 6.54
N PHE A 383 11.31 -1.69 6.13
CA PHE A 383 11.71 -2.61 5.07
C PHE A 383 11.44 -4.07 5.51
N PRO A 384 10.83 -4.91 4.66
CA PRO A 384 10.62 -4.73 3.22
C PRO A 384 9.18 -4.38 2.80
N ILE A 385 8.30 -4.04 3.74
CA ILE A 385 6.91 -3.64 3.44
C ILE A 385 6.93 -2.24 2.83
N GLY A 386 7.51 -1.27 3.55
CA GLY A 386 7.78 0.08 3.02
C GLY A 386 6.54 0.96 2.84
N PHE A 387 5.49 0.74 3.64
CA PHE A 387 4.33 1.64 3.73
C PHE A 387 4.72 2.91 4.50
N THR A 388 5.49 3.72 3.79
CA THR A 388 6.06 5.00 4.23
C THR A 388 5.10 6.13 3.92
N ARG A 389 5.41 7.34 4.40
CA ARG A 389 4.66 8.55 4.12
C ARG A 389 4.47 8.81 2.63
N GLU A 390 5.50 8.60 1.82
CA GLU A 390 5.44 8.70 0.36
C GLU A 390 4.59 7.60 -0.31
N ALA A 391 4.22 6.54 0.43
CA ALA A 391 3.30 5.49 0.02
C ALA A 391 1.90 5.64 0.64
N GLY A 392 1.60 6.79 1.27
CA GLY A 392 0.29 7.11 1.85
C GLY A 392 0.04 6.51 3.24
N ASN A 393 1.06 6.46 4.11
CA ASN A 393 0.91 6.02 5.50
C ASN A 393 0.13 7.02 6.38
N PHE A 394 -0.02 6.68 7.66
CA PHE A 394 -0.88 7.41 8.59
C PHE A 394 -0.08 8.27 9.57
N GLU A 395 0.29 9.48 9.13
CA GLU A 395 1.02 10.45 9.94
C GLU A 395 0.34 11.83 10.01
N LYS A 396 0.40 12.46 11.18
CA LYS A 396 -0.25 13.75 11.49
C LYS A 396 0.27 14.92 10.67
N VAL A 397 1.49 14.81 10.14
CA VAL A 397 2.12 15.84 9.31
C VAL A 397 1.40 16.06 7.98
N ASP A 398 0.69 15.04 7.48
CA ASP A 398 -0.13 15.10 6.25
C ASP A 398 -1.63 15.25 6.54
N GLY A 399 -2.03 15.08 7.81
CA GLY A 399 -3.42 15.04 8.24
C GLY A 399 -3.99 13.62 8.33
N ASP A 400 -3.14 12.59 8.22
CA ASP A 400 -3.52 11.17 8.09
C ASP A 400 -3.44 10.35 9.38
N ALA A 401 -3.09 10.94 10.52
CA ALA A 401 -3.07 10.23 11.81
C ALA A 401 -4.44 9.60 12.12
N ILE A 402 -4.47 8.29 12.36
CA ILE A 402 -5.72 7.52 12.51
C ILE A 402 -6.54 8.06 13.69
N GLN A 403 -7.83 8.32 13.47
CA GLN A 403 -8.80 8.62 14.51
C GLN A 403 -9.29 7.30 15.11
N VAL A 404 -8.84 6.95 16.31
CA VAL A 404 -9.18 5.68 16.97
C VAL A 404 -10.23 5.91 18.06
N HIS A 405 -11.42 5.38 17.81
CA HIS A 405 -12.59 5.47 18.67
C HIS A 405 -12.71 4.19 19.49
N THR A 406 -12.08 4.18 20.66
CA THR A 406 -12.24 3.07 21.62
C THR A 406 -13.59 3.12 22.32
N LEU A 407 -14.11 1.95 22.71
CA LEU A 407 -15.41 1.81 23.37
C LEU A 407 -16.57 2.44 22.57
N LEU A 408 -16.52 2.35 21.23
CA LEU A 408 -17.38 3.12 20.35
C LEU A 408 -18.87 2.81 20.63
N GLY A 409 -19.64 3.82 21.04
CA GLY A 409 -21.06 3.69 21.37
C GLY A 409 -21.38 2.91 22.66
N ALA A 410 -20.42 2.64 23.55
CA ALA A 410 -20.60 1.81 24.74
C ALA A 410 -21.63 2.32 25.80
N GLN A 411 -22.13 3.56 25.68
CA GLN A 411 -23.28 4.06 26.46
C GLN A 411 -24.64 3.76 25.82
N THR A 412 -24.68 3.47 24.51
CA THR A 412 -25.90 3.35 23.71
C THR A 412 -26.06 1.90 23.21
N PRO A 413 -27.01 1.10 23.74
CA PRO A 413 -27.16 -0.30 23.33
C PRO A 413 -27.43 -0.45 21.83
N GLY A 414 -26.46 -0.97 21.08
CA GLY A 414 -26.54 -1.06 19.62
C GLY A 414 -25.41 -1.86 19.01
N TYR A 415 -24.17 -1.46 19.29
CA TYR A 415 -22.96 -1.90 18.58
C TYR A 415 -22.09 -2.80 19.48
N TYR A 416 -21.96 -4.06 19.09
CA TYR A 416 -21.18 -5.09 19.80
C TYR A 416 -20.52 -6.04 18.78
N ASN A 417 -19.53 -6.82 19.25
CA ASN A 417 -18.94 -7.96 18.55
C ASN A 417 -18.29 -7.66 17.19
N ASN A 418 -17.75 -6.45 17.02
CA ASN A 418 -17.10 -6.07 15.77
C ASN A 418 -15.99 -5.01 16.00
N ALA A 419 -15.32 -4.62 14.93
CA ALA A 419 -14.54 -3.39 14.80
C ALA A 419 -14.70 -2.87 13.35
N PHE A 420 -14.09 -1.75 12.99
CA PHE A 420 -13.97 -1.32 11.59
C PHE A 420 -12.84 -0.31 11.36
N MET A 421 -12.43 -0.16 10.10
CA MET A 421 -11.55 0.90 9.60
C MET A 421 -12.13 1.56 8.34
N GLY A 422 -12.58 2.81 8.47
CA GLY A 422 -12.92 3.67 7.33
C GLY A 422 -11.67 4.35 6.79
N THR A 423 -11.24 4.01 5.57
CA THR A 423 -10.00 4.54 4.95
C THR A 423 -10.33 5.47 3.77
N PRO A 424 -10.27 6.80 3.94
CA PRO A 424 -10.34 7.74 2.82
C PRO A 424 -9.01 7.81 2.05
N PRO A 425 -8.99 8.45 0.87
CA PRO A 425 -7.77 8.76 0.12
C PRO A 425 -6.72 9.52 0.96
N ASP A 426 -5.48 9.53 0.48
CA ASP A 426 -4.33 10.19 1.11
C ASP A 426 -4.55 11.69 1.40
N GLY A 427 -3.99 12.20 2.50
CA GLY A 427 -4.26 13.54 3.03
C GLY A 427 -5.54 13.65 3.88
N GLN A 428 -6.11 12.54 4.32
CA GLN A 428 -7.32 12.47 5.16
C GLN A 428 -7.21 11.36 6.19
N ALA A 429 -7.32 11.70 7.47
CA ALA A 429 -7.30 10.74 8.58
C ALA A 429 -8.34 9.62 8.42
N PRO A 430 -7.92 8.33 8.49
CA PRO A 430 -8.84 7.21 8.64
C PRO A 430 -9.54 7.19 10.00
N THR A 431 -10.67 6.50 10.08
CA THR A 431 -11.45 6.31 11.31
C THR A 431 -11.50 4.83 11.68
N MET A 432 -10.95 4.47 12.84
CA MET A 432 -10.94 3.11 13.39
C MET A 432 -11.91 3.02 14.57
N GLY A 433 -12.95 2.19 14.46
CA GLY A 433 -13.97 2.01 15.50
C GLY A 433 -13.82 0.68 16.23
N MET A 434 -13.73 0.72 17.57
CA MET A 434 -13.45 -0.45 18.40
C MET A 434 -14.59 -0.68 19.40
N PHE A 435 -15.42 -1.72 19.19
CA PHE A 435 -16.58 -2.01 20.04
C PHE A 435 -16.27 -2.92 21.25
N LEU A 436 -17.26 -3.08 22.12
CA LEU A 436 -17.31 -4.14 23.13
C LEU A 436 -17.71 -5.47 22.48
N PHE A 437 -17.12 -6.57 22.94
CA PHE A 437 -17.57 -7.92 22.69
C PHE A 437 -18.42 -8.43 23.87
N ARG A 438 -19.35 -9.35 23.56
CA ARG A 438 -20.50 -9.84 24.35
C ARG A 438 -21.70 -8.87 24.41
N ASP A 439 -22.65 -9.03 23.50
CA ASP A 439 -23.93 -8.32 23.51
C ASP A 439 -24.78 -8.74 24.75
N PRO A 440 -25.11 -7.81 25.68
CA PRO A 440 -25.90 -8.12 26.86
C PRO A 440 -27.37 -8.43 26.54
N ARG A 441 -27.83 -8.18 25.30
CA ARG A 441 -29.18 -8.49 24.81
C ARG A 441 -29.32 -9.95 24.38
N ASP A 442 -28.22 -10.59 23.98
CA ASP A 442 -28.20 -12.00 23.59
C ASP A 442 -27.50 -12.86 24.66
N PRO A 443 -28.25 -13.63 25.49
CA PRO A 443 -27.64 -14.50 26.48
C PRO A 443 -26.85 -15.66 25.85
N THR A 444 -27.11 -16.00 24.58
CA THR A 444 -26.46 -17.09 23.84
C THR A 444 -25.19 -16.68 23.09
N ASP A 445 -24.89 -15.38 23.06
CA ASP A 445 -23.65 -14.84 22.48
C ASP A 445 -22.42 -15.60 23.03
N PRO A 446 -21.60 -16.22 22.17
CA PRO A 446 -20.46 -17.03 22.59
C PRO A 446 -19.21 -16.21 22.96
N PHE A 447 -19.13 -14.92 22.64
CA PHE A 447 -17.93 -14.11 22.87
C PHE A 447 -17.68 -13.80 24.36
N LEU A 448 -16.41 -13.55 24.70
CA LEU A 448 -16.01 -13.00 25.99
C LEU A 448 -16.51 -11.56 26.17
N ALA A 449 -16.75 -11.17 27.41
CA ALA A 449 -16.95 -9.76 27.79
C ALA A 449 -15.61 -9.00 27.70
N ALA A 450 -15.20 -8.68 26.48
CA ALA A 450 -13.89 -8.15 26.11
C ALA A 450 -14.01 -6.78 25.42
N ASN A 451 -12.96 -5.96 25.45
CA ASN A 451 -12.82 -4.83 24.53
C ASN A 451 -12.07 -5.33 23.29
N SER A 452 -12.54 -4.98 22.10
CA SER A 452 -11.85 -5.33 20.84
C SER A 452 -10.41 -4.78 20.78
N ALA A 453 -10.18 -3.55 21.23
CA ALA A 453 -8.85 -2.92 21.26
C ALA A 453 -7.85 -3.52 22.26
N ASP A 454 -8.26 -4.50 23.08
CA ASP A 454 -7.33 -5.29 23.90
C ASP A 454 -6.67 -6.43 23.08
N ASP A 455 -7.26 -6.84 21.96
CA ASP A 455 -6.74 -7.85 21.03
C ASP A 455 -5.92 -7.21 19.89
N ALA A 456 -4.64 -7.61 19.78
CA ALA A 456 -3.75 -7.14 18.72
C ALA A 456 -4.16 -7.66 17.34
N THR A 457 -4.77 -8.86 17.24
CA THR A 457 -5.19 -9.42 15.95
C THR A 457 -6.24 -8.51 15.32
N ILE A 458 -7.16 -7.95 16.13
CA ILE A 458 -8.20 -7.03 15.67
C ILE A 458 -7.59 -5.68 15.28
N ILE A 459 -6.84 -4.99 16.16
CA ILE A 459 -6.26 -3.66 15.84
C ILE A 459 -5.34 -3.72 14.61
N HIS A 460 -4.52 -4.77 14.46
CA HIS A 460 -3.64 -4.92 13.29
C HIS A 460 -4.41 -5.31 12.02
N HIS A 461 -5.50 -6.06 12.14
CA HIS A 461 -6.43 -6.32 11.04
C HIS A 461 -7.04 -4.98 10.56
N GLU A 462 -7.67 -4.21 11.44
CA GLU A 462 -8.26 -2.91 11.10
C GLU A 462 -7.25 -1.95 10.46
N TYR A 463 -6.04 -1.82 11.02
CA TYR A 463 -4.99 -0.97 10.44
C TYR A 463 -4.63 -1.40 9.01
N THR A 464 -4.67 -2.70 8.70
CA THR A 464 -4.28 -3.23 7.39
C THR A 464 -5.33 -3.01 6.31
N HIS A 465 -6.61 -2.78 6.66
CA HIS A 465 -7.54 -2.18 5.72
C HIS A 465 -7.01 -0.83 5.26
N GLY A 466 -6.44 -0.03 6.17
CA GLY A 466 -5.73 1.20 5.83
C GLY A 466 -4.64 0.98 4.76
N LEU A 467 -3.71 0.05 5.00
CA LEU A 467 -2.65 -0.32 4.05
C LEU A 467 -3.21 -0.69 2.67
N SER A 468 -4.14 -1.63 2.64
CA SER A 468 -4.65 -2.21 1.39
C SER A 468 -5.51 -1.21 0.59
N ASN A 469 -6.35 -0.41 1.26
CA ASN A 469 -7.16 0.64 0.63
C ASN A 469 -6.32 1.85 0.15
N ARG A 470 -5.10 2.05 0.67
CA ARG A 470 -4.16 3.09 0.20
C ARG A 470 -3.27 2.62 -0.97
N LEU A 471 -3.02 1.31 -1.09
CA LEU A 471 -2.15 0.76 -2.14
C LEU A 471 -2.89 0.19 -3.35
N VAL A 472 -4.14 -0.29 -3.21
CA VAL A 472 -4.94 -0.83 -4.32
C VAL A 472 -5.98 0.20 -4.78
N VAL A 473 -5.48 1.26 -5.41
CA VAL A 473 -6.22 2.50 -5.70
C VAL A 473 -6.39 2.79 -7.19
N ASP A 474 -7.35 3.65 -7.51
CA ASP A 474 -7.46 4.28 -8.82
C ASP A 474 -6.42 5.41 -9.01
N ALA A 475 -6.41 6.05 -10.17
CA ALA A 475 -5.50 7.14 -10.49
C ALA A 475 -5.76 8.45 -9.70
N GLN A 476 -6.77 8.48 -8.84
CA GLN A 476 -7.10 9.58 -7.93
C GLN A 476 -6.80 9.24 -6.46
N GLY A 477 -6.35 8.01 -6.16
CA GLY A 477 -6.08 7.56 -4.79
C GLY A 477 -7.32 7.01 -4.07
N ASN A 478 -8.44 6.77 -4.76
CA ASN A 478 -9.59 6.11 -4.15
C ASN A 478 -9.37 4.59 -4.15
N SER A 479 -9.73 3.92 -3.06
CA SER A 479 -9.68 2.45 -3.00
C SER A 479 -10.55 1.79 -4.07
N THR A 480 -10.06 0.68 -4.62
CA THR A 480 -10.76 -0.13 -5.62
C THR A 480 -11.11 -1.53 -5.12
N LEU A 481 -11.04 -1.77 -3.80
CA LEU A 481 -11.37 -3.05 -3.15
C LEU A 481 -12.89 -3.25 -2.98
N SER A 482 -13.66 -3.04 -4.05
CA SER A 482 -15.13 -2.99 -4.02
C SER A 482 -15.85 -4.22 -4.60
N SER A 483 -15.17 -5.05 -5.41
CA SER A 483 -15.71 -6.33 -5.87
C SER A 483 -15.46 -7.44 -4.86
N LEU A 484 -16.27 -8.50 -4.86
CA LEU A 484 -16.15 -9.64 -3.93
C LEU A 484 -14.70 -10.10 -3.72
N GLN A 485 -13.99 -10.52 -4.77
CA GLN A 485 -12.61 -11.02 -4.63
C GLN A 485 -11.64 -9.94 -4.13
N SER A 486 -11.83 -8.68 -4.52
CA SER A 486 -10.96 -7.60 -4.07
C SER A 486 -11.19 -7.25 -2.59
N GLY A 487 -12.45 -7.22 -2.14
CA GLY A 487 -12.82 -7.08 -0.73
C GLY A 487 -12.33 -8.26 0.12
N SER A 488 -12.50 -9.50 -0.37
CA SER A 488 -11.94 -10.71 0.25
C SER A 488 -10.42 -10.65 0.39
N MET A 489 -9.70 -10.09 -0.57
CA MET A 489 -8.26 -9.87 -0.41
C MET A 489 -7.98 -8.80 0.65
N GLY A 490 -8.81 -7.75 0.76
CA GLY A 490 -8.81 -6.78 1.86
C GLY A 490 -8.81 -7.45 3.23
N GLU A 491 -9.83 -8.24 3.52
CA GLU A 491 -9.97 -9.06 4.74
C GLU A 491 -8.74 -9.97 4.97
N ALA A 492 -8.31 -10.64 3.91
CA ALA A 492 -7.26 -11.64 3.96
C ALA A 492 -5.85 -11.06 4.20
N TRP A 493 -5.55 -9.91 3.62
CA TRP A 493 -4.32 -9.18 3.94
C TRP A 493 -4.35 -8.72 5.38
N SER A 494 -5.50 -8.26 5.87
CA SER A 494 -5.67 -7.81 7.24
C SER A 494 -5.40 -8.91 8.27
N ASP A 495 -5.92 -10.12 8.06
CA ASP A 495 -5.52 -11.29 8.85
C ASP A 495 -4.03 -11.61 8.68
N TRP A 496 -3.54 -11.65 7.45
CA TRP A 496 -2.17 -12.10 7.16
C TRP A 496 -1.09 -11.19 7.75
N TYR A 497 -1.18 -9.87 7.62
CA TYR A 497 -0.20 -8.95 8.20
C TYR A 497 -0.27 -8.93 9.74
N ALA A 498 -1.46 -9.06 10.32
CA ALA A 498 -1.63 -9.18 11.77
C ALA A 498 -0.89 -10.43 12.31
N PHE A 499 -1.12 -11.60 11.70
CA PHE A 499 -0.43 -12.84 12.09
C PHE A 499 1.05 -12.84 11.75
N ASP A 500 1.45 -12.35 10.57
CA ASP A 500 2.86 -12.31 10.16
C ASP A 500 3.70 -11.45 11.12
N TYR A 501 3.17 -10.31 11.56
CA TYR A 501 3.79 -9.49 12.62
C TYR A 501 3.83 -10.23 13.95
N LEU A 502 2.68 -10.71 14.46
CA LEU A 502 2.59 -11.30 15.80
C LEU A 502 3.38 -12.62 15.94
N VAL A 503 3.39 -13.46 14.91
CA VAL A 503 4.24 -14.66 14.85
C VAL A 503 5.71 -14.28 14.68
N GLY A 504 6.03 -13.31 13.80
CA GLY A 504 7.40 -12.81 13.64
C GLY A 504 7.98 -12.17 14.91
N ARG A 505 7.10 -11.70 15.81
CA ARG A 505 7.40 -11.16 17.14
C ARG A 505 7.45 -12.24 18.24
N ASN A 506 7.08 -13.50 17.93
CA ASN A 506 6.86 -14.60 18.89
C ASN A 506 5.83 -14.22 19.99
N ALA A 507 4.84 -13.43 19.62
CA ALA A 507 3.72 -13.01 20.47
C ALA A 507 2.53 -14.00 20.34
N ILE A 508 2.32 -14.52 19.13
CA ILE A 508 1.50 -15.70 18.84
C ILE A 508 2.45 -16.82 18.40
N LYS A 509 2.09 -18.08 18.70
CA LYS A 509 2.87 -19.26 18.31
C LYS A 509 2.31 -19.85 17.02
N ASP A 510 3.23 -20.27 16.18
CA ASP A 510 3.03 -20.96 14.89
C ASP A 510 4.05 -22.11 14.91
N THR A 511 3.58 -23.35 15.03
CA THR A 511 4.44 -24.54 15.02
C THR A 511 4.26 -25.29 13.69
N SER A 512 4.49 -26.60 13.68
CA SER A 512 4.12 -27.45 12.53
C SER A 512 2.77 -28.16 12.73
N ALA A 513 2.05 -27.84 13.81
CA ALA A 513 0.71 -28.35 14.06
C ALA A 513 -0.31 -27.47 13.31
N PRO A 514 -1.28 -28.06 12.60
CA PRO A 514 -2.31 -27.30 11.90
C PRO A 514 -3.38 -26.76 12.85
N GLY A 515 -3.83 -25.55 12.59
CA GLY A 515 -4.96 -24.91 13.25
C GLY A 515 -4.59 -24.06 14.47
N GLU A 516 -3.43 -23.42 14.48
CA GLU A 516 -2.95 -22.58 15.60
C GLU A 516 -3.27 -21.08 15.44
N LEU A 517 -3.51 -20.58 14.23
CA LEU A 517 -3.65 -19.14 13.92
C LEU A 517 -5.10 -18.69 13.80
N LEU A 518 -5.79 -18.67 14.94
CA LEU A 518 -7.20 -18.28 15.04
C LEU A 518 -7.38 -16.76 15.22
N GLY A 519 -8.01 -16.09 14.25
CA GLY A 519 -8.33 -14.66 14.34
C GLY A 519 -9.29 -14.34 15.49
N GLY A 520 -8.98 -13.32 16.29
CA GLY A 520 -9.77 -12.96 17.47
C GLY A 520 -9.78 -14.00 18.59
N ASP A 521 -8.79 -14.90 18.66
CA ASP A 521 -8.68 -16.00 19.63
C ASP A 521 -8.92 -15.59 21.10
N TYR A 522 -8.55 -14.37 21.49
CA TYR A 522 -8.88 -13.85 22.81
C TYR A 522 -10.39 -13.61 22.97
N VAL A 523 -10.99 -12.77 22.12
CA VAL A 523 -12.43 -12.44 22.23
C VAL A 523 -13.33 -13.66 21.99
N SER A 524 -12.90 -14.60 21.14
CA SER A 524 -13.62 -15.82 20.80
C SER A 524 -13.38 -17.00 21.75
N ASN A 525 -12.47 -16.84 22.73
CA ASN A 525 -12.11 -17.88 23.70
C ASN A 525 -11.66 -19.20 23.04
N GLY A 526 -10.89 -19.14 21.96
CA GLY A 526 -10.40 -20.33 21.25
C GLY A 526 -11.43 -21.05 20.37
N VAL A 527 -12.52 -20.37 19.98
CA VAL A 527 -13.55 -20.90 19.06
C VAL A 527 -13.48 -20.13 17.72
N PRO A 528 -13.56 -20.80 16.56
CA PRO A 528 -13.69 -20.14 15.26
C PRO A 528 -15.07 -19.45 15.13
N LEU A 529 -15.12 -18.18 15.57
CA LEU A 529 -16.33 -17.34 15.55
C LEU A 529 -16.23 -16.19 14.53
N ALA A 530 -15.05 -15.57 14.39
CA ALA A 530 -14.81 -14.48 13.44
C ALA A 530 -14.34 -14.95 12.06
N ARG A 531 -13.85 -16.20 12.00
CA ARG A 531 -13.41 -16.95 10.82
C ARG A 531 -13.89 -18.39 10.97
N THR A 532 -14.10 -19.09 9.86
CA THR A 532 -14.57 -20.48 9.85
C THR A 532 -13.45 -21.49 10.11
N GLN A 533 -12.18 -21.10 9.93
CA GLN A 533 -11.01 -21.86 10.36
C GLN A 533 -9.83 -20.96 10.77
N PRO A 534 -8.80 -21.52 11.43
CA PRO A 534 -7.49 -20.88 11.56
C PRO A 534 -6.77 -20.70 10.21
N LEU A 535 -5.95 -19.65 10.11
CA LEU A 535 -5.28 -19.20 8.89
C LEU A 535 -4.18 -20.16 8.39
N ASP A 536 -3.57 -20.94 9.28
CA ASP A 536 -2.52 -21.92 8.96
C ASP A 536 -3.06 -23.28 8.47
N CYS A 537 -4.37 -23.41 8.29
CA CYS A 537 -4.99 -24.68 7.89
C CYS A 537 -4.51 -25.15 6.49
N PRO A 538 -3.84 -26.33 6.41
CA PRO A 538 -3.26 -26.81 5.17
C PRO A 538 -4.28 -27.60 4.34
N VAL A 539 -4.22 -27.39 3.02
CA VAL A 539 -5.15 -28.00 2.04
C VAL A 539 -5.23 -29.52 2.19
N GLY A 540 -6.44 -30.03 2.41
CA GLY A 540 -6.73 -31.47 2.43
C GLY A 540 -6.23 -32.23 3.66
N ALA A 541 -5.79 -31.56 4.72
CA ALA A 541 -5.45 -32.23 5.98
C ALA A 541 -6.69 -32.42 6.86
N GLY A 542 -6.95 -33.67 7.27
CA GLY A 542 -8.01 -34.00 8.24
C GLY A 542 -7.66 -33.61 9.68
N ALA A 543 -7.41 -32.33 9.94
CA ALA A 543 -7.11 -31.80 11.27
C ALA A 543 -8.40 -31.36 11.99
N PRO A 544 -8.71 -31.83 13.21
CA PRO A 544 -9.88 -31.38 13.98
C PRO A 544 -9.93 -29.86 14.23
N GLN A 545 -8.77 -29.21 14.28
CA GLN A 545 -8.59 -27.77 14.44
C GLN A 545 -8.85 -26.97 13.15
N CYS A 546 -8.97 -27.66 12.00
CA CYS A 546 -9.34 -27.10 10.71
C CYS A 546 -10.72 -27.64 10.29
N PRO A 547 -11.80 -27.24 11.00
CA PRO A 547 -13.11 -27.85 10.84
C PRO A 547 -13.72 -27.58 9.46
N GLY A 548 -13.39 -26.45 8.85
CA GLY A 548 -14.02 -25.98 7.62
C GLY A 548 -15.51 -25.74 7.83
N THR A 549 -16.32 -25.99 6.78
CA THR A 549 -17.78 -25.78 6.82
C THR A 549 -18.53 -26.82 5.99
N PRO A 550 -19.86 -26.98 6.16
CA PRO A 550 -20.66 -27.83 5.28
C PRO A 550 -20.64 -27.43 3.79
N GLY A 551 -20.32 -26.16 3.47
CA GLY A 551 -20.33 -25.63 2.10
C GLY A 551 -19.02 -25.82 1.32
N ALA A 552 -17.87 -25.79 2.02
CA ALA A 552 -16.54 -26.00 1.44
C ALA A 552 -15.91 -27.37 1.82
N GLY A 553 -16.46 -28.07 2.82
CA GLY A 553 -15.90 -29.30 3.35
C GLY A 553 -14.87 -29.06 4.47
N PRO A 554 -13.89 -29.96 4.67
CA PRO A 554 -12.87 -29.79 5.71
C PRO A 554 -11.99 -28.57 5.43
N GLY A 555 -11.28 -28.10 6.46
CA GLY A 555 -10.43 -26.93 6.34
C GLY A 555 -9.24 -27.05 5.40
N GLY A 556 -8.61 -25.91 5.13
CA GLY A 556 -7.59 -25.73 4.11
C GLY A 556 -8.19 -25.37 2.75
N TYR A 557 -8.92 -24.25 2.69
CA TYR A 557 -9.68 -23.87 1.50
C TYR A 557 -8.81 -23.59 0.27
N THR A 558 -9.44 -23.77 -0.88
CA THR A 558 -8.92 -23.61 -2.24
C THR A 558 -9.78 -22.62 -3.03
N TYR A 559 -9.32 -22.20 -4.20
CA TYR A 559 -10.06 -21.26 -5.04
C TYR A 559 -11.41 -21.81 -5.53
N GLY A 560 -11.58 -23.14 -5.57
CA GLY A 560 -12.87 -23.76 -5.85
C GLY A 560 -13.94 -23.54 -4.78
N ASP A 561 -13.56 -23.18 -3.55
CA ASP A 561 -14.48 -22.96 -2.42
C ASP A 561 -15.12 -21.57 -2.41
N LEU A 562 -14.64 -20.66 -3.27
CA LEU A 562 -15.14 -19.29 -3.34
C LEU A 562 -16.64 -19.25 -3.64
N GLY A 563 -17.36 -18.45 -2.87
CA GLY A 563 -18.82 -18.34 -2.92
C GLY A 563 -19.56 -19.43 -2.16
N ARG A 564 -18.85 -20.38 -1.52
CA ARG A 564 -19.46 -21.57 -0.88
C ARG A 564 -19.15 -21.72 0.60
N ILE A 565 -18.13 -21.07 1.14
CA ILE A 565 -17.65 -21.30 2.52
C ILE A 565 -18.79 -21.16 3.54
N ILE A 566 -19.59 -20.10 3.50
CA ILE A 566 -20.81 -19.96 4.34
C ILE A 566 -22.12 -20.21 3.57
N GLY A 567 -22.05 -20.84 2.40
CA GLY A 567 -23.19 -21.14 1.52
C GLY A 567 -23.63 -20.00 0.60
N PHE A 568 -22.99 -18.83 0.68
CA PHE A 568 -23.12 -17.70 -0.24
C PHE A 568 -21.80 -16.91 -0.30
N PRO A 569 -21.59 -16.05 -1.32
CA PRO A 569 -20.37 -15.25 -1.43
C PRO A 569 -20.32 -14.10 -0.43
N GLU A 570 -19.23 -14.00 0.30
CA GLU A 570 -19.07 -13.07 1.43
C GLU A 570 -17.57 -12.79 1.66
N VAL A 571 -17.20 -11.53 1.90
CA VAL A 571 -15.80 -11.09 1.83
C VAL A 571 -14.91 -11.72 2.91
N HIS A 572 -15.38 -11.81 4.16
CA HIS A 572 -14.59 -12.36 5.26
C HIS A 572 -14.37 -13.86 5.06
N ALA A 573 -15.43 -14.60 4.74
CA ALA A 573 -15.39 -16.03 4.50
C ALA A 573 -14.52 -16.39 3.28
N ASP A 574 -14.75 -15.76 2.12
CA ASP A 574 -13.98 -16.01 0.89
C ASP A 574 -12.53 -15.48 1.00
N GLY A 575 -12.26 -14.54 1.92
CA GLY A 575 -10.92 -14.07 2.28
C GLY A 575 -10.03 -15.15 2.91
N GLU A 576 -10.60 -16.12 3.62
CA GLU A 576 -9.83 -17.20 4.27
C GLU A 576 -8.99 -18.03 3.26
N ILE A 577 -9.46 -18.12 2.01
CA ILE A 577 -8.72 -18.74 0.89
C ILE A 577 -7.42 -17.98 0.61
N TRP A 578 -7.49 -16.66 0.49
CA TRP A 578 -6.34 -15.82 0.16
C TRP A 578 -5.38 -15.71 1.35
N ALA A 579 -5.91 -15.56 2.57
CA ALA A 579 -5.11 -15.43 3.80
C ALA A 579 -4.22 -16.67 4.01
N SER A 580 -4.81 -17.86 3.89
CA SER A 580 -4.10 -19.15 3.97
C SER A 580 -3.10 -19.33 2.82
N THR A 581 -3.43 -18.86 1.61
CA THR A 581 -2.50 -18.86 0.47
C THR A 581 -1.26 -18.00 0.75
N LEU A 582 -1.43 -16.81 1.34
CA LEU A 582 -0.31 -15.97 1.74
C LEU A 582 0.52 -16.60 2.88
N TRP A 583 -0.07 -17.42 3.74
CA TRP A 583 0.67 -18.20 4.75
C TRP A 583 1.54 -19.30 4.13
N ASP A 584 1.01 -20.03 3.14
CA ASP A 584 1.79 -21.01 2.38
C ASP A 584 2.95 -20.34 1.64
N LEU A 585 2.74 -19.14 1.09
CA LEU A 585 3.79 -18.32 0.49
C LEU A 585 4.85 -17.89 1.50
N ARG A 586 4.44 -17.39 2.67
CA ARG A 586 5.32 -17.04 3.79
C ARG A 586 6.20 -18.22 4.20
N SER A 587 5.63 -19.41 4.27
CA SER A 587 6.31 -20.66 4.60
C SER A 587 7.27 -21.12 3.49
N ALA A 588 6.89 -20.98 2.22
CA ALA A 588 7.72 -21.42 1.09
C ALA A 588 8.88 -20.48 0.77
N LEU A 589 8.70 -19.16 0.91
CA LEU A 589 9.65 -18.13 0.51
C LEU A 589 10.47 -17.54 1.67
N GLY A 590 9.90 -17.56 2.88
CA GLY A 590 10.41 -16.85 4.04
C GLY A 590 9.85 -15.43 4.15
N VAL A 591 9.61 -15.02 5.40
CA VAL A 591 8.94 -13.77 5.82
C VAL A 591 9.28 -12.54 4.98
N GLN A 592 10.57 -12.21 4.85
CA GLN A 592 10.99 -10.95 4.22
C GLN A 592 10.70 -10.90 2.72
N LEU A 593 10.84 -12.01 2.00
CA LEU A 593 10.53 -12.03 0.58
C LEU A 593 9.01 -11.96 0.37
N THR A 594 8.21 -12.71 1.14
CA THR A 594 6.74 -12.66 1.00
C THR A 594 6.19 -11.28 1.30
N ARG A 595 6.64 -10.61 2.38
CA ARG A 595 6.29 -9.21 2.67
C ARG A 595 6.55 -8.31 1.47
N ALA A 596 7.77 -8.34 0.92
CA ALA A 596 8.14 -7.51 -0.22
C ALA A 596 7.23 -7.76 -1.44
N LEU A 597 7.00 -9.04 -1.77
CA LEU A 597 6.19 -9.42 -2.93
C LEU A 597 4.72 -9.06 -2.77
N VAL A 598 4.13 -9.26 -1.59
CA VAL A 598 2.73 -8.96 -1.32
C VAL A 598 2.48 -7.45 -1.37
N THR A 599 3.32 -6.63 -0.71
CA THR A 599 3.12 -5.16 -0.74
C THR A 599 3.34 -4.58 -2.13
N ARG A 600 4.40 -4.99 -2.85
CA ARG A 600 4.64 -4.50 -4.22
C ARG A 600 3.58 -4.99 -5.20
N ALA A 601 2.93 -6.13 -4.96
CA ALA A 601 1.85 -6.62 -5.81
C ALA A 601 0.58 -5.78 -5.68
N MET A 602 0.25 -5.25 -4.50
CA MET A 602 -0.87 -4.32 -4.31
C MET A 602 -0.72 -3.12 -5.25
N GLU A 603 0.44 -2.46 -5.22
CA GLU A 603 0.79 -1.29 -6.06
C GLU A 603 0.82 -1.58 -7.56
N LEU A 604 1.08 -2.84 -7.96
CA LEU A 604 1.15 -3.27 -9.36
C LEU A 604 -0.18 -3.83 -9.89
N SER A 605 -1.16 -4.04 -9.02
CA SER A 605 -2.42 -4.70 -9.38
C SER A 605 -3.38 -3.78 -10.14
N PRO A 606 -4.24 -4.33 -11.03
CA PRO A 606 -5.34 -3.57 -11.61
C PRO A 606 -6.39 -3.25 -10.54
N ALA A 607 -7.22 -2.23 -10.80
CA ALA A 607 -8.37 -1.90 -9.97
C ALA A 607 -9.37 -3.06 -9.87
N ALA A 608 -9.99 -3.25 -8.69
CA ALA A 608 -10.89 -4.36 -8.37
C ALA A 608 -10.36 -5.75 -8.81
N PRO A 609 -9.14 -6.14 -8.39
CA PRO A 609 -8.46 -7.31 -8.92
C PRO A 609 -9.14 -8.62 -8.51
N SER A 610 -9.10 -9.63 -9.39
CA SER A 610 -9.35 -11.02 -8.99
C SER A 610 -8.16 -11.58 -8.21
N PHE A 611 -8.34 -12.71 -7.51
CA PHE A 611 -7.22 -13.43 -6.90
C PHE A 611 -6.15 -13.82 -7.94
N LEU A 612 -6.55 -14.07 -9.20
CA LEU A 612 -5.64 -14.42 -10.28
C LEU A 612 -4.86 -13.20 -10.79
N ASP A 613 -5.47 -12.01 -10.81
CA ASP A 613 -4.77 -10.77 -11.12
C ASP A 613 -3.72 -10.46 -10.05
N MET A 614 -4.07 -10.62 -8.78
CA MET A 614 -3.13 -10.43 -7.67
C MET A 614 -2.01 -11.48 -7.65
N ARG A 615 -2.32 -12.75 -7.94
CA ARG A 615 -1.31 -13.80 -8.19
C ARG A 615 -0.33 -13.37 -9.28
N ASN A 616 -0.85 -12.86 -10.39
CA ASN A 616 -0.05 -12.39 -11.53
C ASN A 616 0.79 -11.17 -11.12
N ALA A 617 0.26 -10.25 -10.32
CA ALA A 617 0.99 -9.10 -9.76
C ALA A 617 2.11 -9.53 -8.79
N ILE A 618 1.90 -10.57 -7.97
CA ILE A 618 2.94 -11.18 -7.10
C ILE A 618 4.07 -11.80 -7.94
N LEU A 619 3.75 -12.50 -9.02
CA LEU A 619 4.74 -13.04 -9.97
C LEU A 619 5.50 -11.92 -10.71
N GLN A 620 4.82 -10.82 -11.03
CA GLN A 620 5.42 -9.63 -11.61
C GLN A 620 6.35 -8.93 -10.61
N ALA A 621 5.94 -8.78 -9.35
CA ALA A 621 6.78 -8.27 -8.27
C ALA A 621 8.06 -9.10 -8.12
N ASP A 622 7.96 -10.44 -8.16
CA ASP A 622 9.15 -11.33 -8.09
C ASP A 622 10.07 -11.14 -9.29
N THR A 623 9.50 -10.91 -10.47
CA THR A 623 10.26 -10.56 -11.68
C THR A 623 11.03 -9.26 -11.48
N VAL A 624 10.40 -8.22 -10.92
CA VAL A 624 10.96 -6.88 -10.74
C VAL A 624 12.02 -6.83 -9.63
N ILE A 625 11.71 -7.33 -8.42
CA ILE A 625 12.57 -7.12 -7.24
C ILE A 625 13.50 -8.30 -6.93
N ASN A 626 13.26 -9.49 -7.50
CA ASN A 626 14.01 -10.72 -7.23
C ASN A 626 14.45 -11.45 -8.52
N GLY A 627 14.13 -10.90 -9.71
CA GLY A 627 14.54 -11.46 -11.00
C GLY A 627 13.85 -12.79 -11.36
N GLY A 628 12.64 -13.04 -10.85
CA GLY A 628 11.84 -14.24 -11.14
C GLY A 628 12.31 -15.51 -10.40
N ARG A 629 13.22 -15.38 -9.43
CA ARG A 629 13.84 -16.54 -8.75
C ARG A 629 12.87 -17.32 -7.87
N ALA A 630 11.75 -16.73 -7.44
CA ALA A 630 10.74 -17.42 -6.64
C ALA A 630 9.59 -17.99 -7.48
N HIS A 631 9.48 -17.69 -8.78
CA HIS A 631 8.40 -18.17 -9.67
C HIS A 631 8.05 -19.65 -9.47
N ALA A 632 9.03 -20.55 -9.42
CA ALA A 632 8.77 -21.99 -9.24
C ALA A 632 8.15 -22.35 -7.87
N LYS A 633 8.44 -21.58 -6.81
CA LYS A 633 7.83 -21.73 -5.48
C LYS A 633 6.46 -21.07 -5.41
N LEU A 634 6.34 -19.86 -5.98
CA LEU A 634 5.10 -19.10 -6.10
C LEU A 634 4.03 -19.94 -6.80
N TRP A 635 4.32 -20.42 -8.02
CA TRP A 635 3.42 -21.27 -8.78
C TRP A 635 3.02 -22.54 -8.05
N LYS A 636 3.95 -23.20 -7.35
CA LYS A 636 3.65 -24.40 -6.56
C LYS A 636 2.64 -24.13 -5.44
N ALA A 637 2.79 -23.01 -4.73
CA ALA A 637 1.90 -22.63 -3.63
C ALA A 637 0.52 -22.20 -4.14
N PHE A 638 0.46 -21.33 -5.15
CA PHE A 638 -0.81 -20.93 -5.77
C PHE A 638 -1.55 -22.13 -6.37
N ALA A 639 -0.85 -23.02 -7.08
CA ALA A 639 -1.43 -24.25 -7.60
C ALA A 639 -1.96 -25.16 -6.49
N ALA A 640 -1.28 -25.27 -5.34
CA ALA A 640 -1.79 -26.06 -4.20
C ALA A 640 -3.12 -25.52 -3.64
N ARG A 641 -3.37 -24.21 -3.79
CA ARG A 641 -4.61 -23.52 -3.38
C ARG A 641 -5.62 -23.34 -4.54
N GLY A 642 -5.50 -24.10 -5.62
CA GLY A 642 -6.43 -24.05 -6.76
C GLY A 642 -6.23 -22.85 -7.71
N MET A 643 -5.17 -22.06 -7.55
CA MET A 643 -4.83 -20.91 -8.40
C MET A 643 -3.71 -21.23 -9.40
N GLY A 644 -3.69 -22.46 -9.91
CA GLY A 644 -2.76 -22.96 -10.93
C GLY A 644 -2.85 -22.28 -12.29
N TYR A 645 -2.00 -22.70 -13.23
CA TYR A 645 -1.85 -22.02 -14.52
C TYR A 645 -3.15 -21.94 -15.33
N PHE A 646 -4.02 -22.96 -15.28
CA PHE A 646 -5.30 -22.98 -15.99
C PHE A 646 -6.50 -22.49 -15.15
N ALA A 647 -6.26 -22.00 -13.92
CA ALA A 647 -7.31 -21.40 -13.10
C ALA A 647 -7.86 -20.15 -13.81
N ALA A 648 -9.16 -19.91 -13.70
CA ALA A 648 -9.85 -18.93 -14.54
C ALA A 648 -10.94 -18.16 -13.78
N SER A 649 -10.91 -16.84 -13.90
CA SER A 649 -11.81 -15.88 -13.25
C SER A 649 -12.08 -14.73 -14.20
N ILE A 650 -13.35 -14.40 -14.48
CA ILE A 650 -13.70 -13.44 -15.54
C ILE A 650 -13.36 -12.00 -15.10
N THR A 651 -13.61 -11.65 -13.84
CA THR A 651 -13.18 -10.40 -13.17
C THR A 651 -13.08 -10.64 -11.66
N GLY A 652 -12.68 -9.63 -10.88
CA GLY A 652 -12.79 -9.67 -9.41
C GLY A 652 -14.22 -9.77 -8.85
N ALA A 653 -15.26 -9.69 -9.70
CA ALA A 653 -16.67 -9.93 -9.32
C ALA A 653 -17.16 -11.35 -9.66
N ASP A 654 -16.33 -12.21 -10.26
CA ASP A 654 -16.69 -13.61 -10.55
C ASP A 654 -16.81 -14.40 -9.24
N THR A 655 -18.03 -14.82 -8.89
CA THR A 655 -18.34 -15.54 -7.65
C THR A 655 -18.31 -17.06 -7.80
N ALA A 656 -17.94 -17.57 -8.98
CA ALA A 656 -17.87 -19.00 -9.28
C ALA A 656 -16.64 -19.32 -10.15
N PRO A 657 -15.41 -18.97 -9.71
CA PRO A 657 -14.19 -19.19 -10.48
C PRO A 657 -13.95 -20.68 -10.76
N ALA A 658 -13.09 -20.95 -11.74
CA ALA A 658 -12.59 -22.30 -12.00
C ALA A 658 -11.19 -22.45 -11.41
N GLU A 659 -11.02 -23.43 -10.53
CA GLU A 659 -9.72 -23.78 -9.96
C GLU A 659 -8.89 -24.68 -10.87
N ASP A 660 -7.57 -24.68 -10.65
CA ASP A 660 -6.60 -25.58 -11.25
C ASP A 660 -5.44 -25.82 -10.30
N PHE A 661 -4.86 -27.03 -10.34
CA PHE A 661 -3.72 -27.44 -9.51
C PHE A 661 -2.44 -27.62 -10.34
N SER A 662 -2.44 -27.17 -11.61
CA SER A 662 -1.30 -27.30 -12.51
C SER A 662 -0.27 -26.19 -12.29
N ASN A 663 1.00 -26.57 -12.25
CA ASN A 663 2.09 -25.60 -12.45
C ASN A 663 2.17 -25.22 -13.95
N PRO A 664 2.80 -24.08 -14.30
CA PRO A 664 3.03 -23.72 -15.70
C PRO A 664 3.76 -24.83 -16.46
N PRO A 665 3.42 -25.07 -17.74
CA PRO A 665 4.20 -25.94 -18.61
C PRO A 665 5.69 -25.54 -18.66
N PRO A 666 6.62 -26.49 -18.86
CA PRO A 666 8.06 -26.21 -18.90
C PRO A 666 8.44 -25.10 -19.89
N ALA A 667 9.46 -24.31 -19.55
CA ALA A 667 9.99 -23.28 -20.44
C ALA A 667 10.38 -23.88 -21.80
N GLY A 668 9.99 -23.22 -22.89
CA GLY A 668 10.17 -23.73 -24.25
C GLY A 668 9.11 -24.73 -24.72
N THR A 669 8.06 -25.00 -23.94
CA THR A 669 6.87 -25.74 -24.42
C THR A 669 6.31 -25.07 -25.70
N PRO A 670 6.16 -25.81 -26.82
CA PRO A 670 5.65 -25.23 -28.06
C PRO A 670 4.22 -24.70 -27.91
N THR A 671 4.07 -23.38 -28.09
CA THR A 671 2.77 -22.69 -28.06
C THR A 671 1.93 -23.03 -29.30
N GLY A 672 0.61 -23.01 -29.13
CA GLY A 672 -0.37 -23.00 -30.21
C GLY A 672 -0.72 -21.60 -30.69
N THR A 673 -1.70 -21.56 -31.60
CA THR A 673 -2.38 -20.34 -32.04
C THR A 673 -3.87 -20.65 -32.11
N VAL A 674 -4.68 -19.88 -31.39
CA VAL A 674 -6.13 -19.98 -31.42
C VAL A 674 -6.66 -19.02 -32.48
N THR A 675 -7.57 -19.47 -33.32
CA THR A 675 -8.19 -18.63 -34.35
C THR A 675 -9.63 -19.07 -34.56
N GLY A 676 -10.48 -18.20 -35.09
CA GLY A 676 -11.84 -18.56 -35.45
C GLY A 676 -12.62 -17.37 -36.00
N LYS A 677 -13.92 -17.58 -36.16
CA LYS A 677 -14.88 -16.53 -36.45
C LYS A 677 -15.95 -16.43 -35.36
N VAL A 678 -16.45 -15.22 -35.13
CA VAL A 678 -17.70 -14.98 -34.43
C VAL A 678 -18.78 -14.62 -35.44
N THR A 679 -19.90 -15.32 -35.38
CA THR A 679 -21.08 -15.09 -36.23
C THR A 679 -22.34 -15.00 -35.38
N ASP A 680 -23.33 -14.26 -35.86
CA ASP A 680 -24.68 -14.30 -35.32
C ASP A 680 -25.33 -15.65 -35.62
N SER A 681 -25.83 -16.31 -34.59
CA SER A 681 -26.47 -17.62 -34.67
C SER A 681 -27.80 -17.60 -35.42
N GLU A 682 -28.49 -16.46 -35.52
CA GLU A 682 -29.77 -16.34 -36.23
C GLU A 682 -29.57 -16.09 -37.74
N SER A 683 -28.65 -15.19 -38.13
CA SER A 683 -28.42 -14.80 -39.53
C SER A 683 -27.18 -15.41 -40.19
N GLY A 684 -26.25 -15.98 -39.42
CA GLY A 684 -24.93 -16.42 -39.90
C GLY A 684 -23.98 -15.29 -40.29
N THR A 685 -24.35 -14.03 -40.05
CA THR A 685 -23.51 -12.86 -40.41
C THR A 685 -22.33 -12.71 -39.43
N PRO A 686 -21.15 -12.24 -39.88
CA PRO A 686 -20.02 -12.03 -38.97
C PRO A 686 -20.26 -10.88 -37.98
N ILE A 687 -19.79 -11.05 -36.75
CA ILE A 687 -19.87 -10.01 -35.69
C ILE A 687 -18.47 -9.44 -35.43
N ALA A 688 -18.30 -8.15 -35.69
CA ALA A 688 -17.09 -7.39 -35.40
C ALA A 688 -17.06 -6.92 -33.94
N ASP A 689 -15.90 -6.46 -33.46
CA ASP A 689 -15.74 -5.82 -32.15
C ASP A 689 -16.11 -6.71 -30.94
N VAL A 690 -16.09 -8.04 -31.12
CA VAL A 690 -16.24 -9.03 -30.05
C VAL A 690 -14.87 -9.37 -29.48
N ALA A 691 -14.68 -9.13 -28.19
CA ALA A 691 -13.48 -9.55 -27.47
C ALA A 691 -13.55 -11.04 -27.12
N ILE A 692 -12.54 -11.80 -27.56
CA ILE A 692 -12.30 -13.19 -27.15
C ILE A 692 -11.16 -13.20 -26.14
N ARG A 693 -11.39 -13.74 -24.95
CA ARG A 693 -10.46 -13.65 -23.82
C ARG A 693 -10.39 -14.95 -23.03
N PHE A 694 -9.17 -15.33 -22.66
CA PHE A 694 -8.88 -16.48 -21.81
C PHE A 694 -8.75 -15.99 -20.36
N SER A 695 -9.78 -16.22 -19.55
CA SER A 695 -9.90 -15.65 -18.20
C SER A 695 -8.72 -16.04 -17.31
N GLY A 696 -8.17 -15.09 -16.55
CA GLY A 696 -6.96 -15.29 -15.73
C GLY A 696 -5.64 -15.12 -16.49
N HIS A 697 -5.71 -14.93 -17.82
CA HIS A 697 -4.61 -14.62 -18.73
C HIS A 697 -4.87 -13.35 -19.57
N ASP A 698 -5.94 -12.61 -19.30
CA ASP A 698 -6.42 -11.46 -20.07
C ASP A 698 -6.17 -10.10 -19.38
N SER A 699 -5.33 -10.07 -18.33
CA SER A 699 -5.05 -8.96 -17.42
C SER A 699 -4.30 -7.74 -17.99
N GLY A 700 -4.25 -7.56 -19.31
CA GLY A 700 -3.70 -6.38 -19.98
C GLY A 700 -2.17 -6.25 -20.03
N PHE A 701 -1.42 -7.16 -19.40
CA PHE A 701 0.04 -7.18 -19.45
C PHE A 701 0.60 -7.81 -20.74
N ALA A 702 1.90 -7.64 -20.99
CA ALA A 702 2.57 -8.24 -22.14
C ALA A 702 2.48 -9.77 -22.10
N GLY A 703 1.79 -10.36 -23.10
CA GLY A 703 1.50 -11.79 -23.17
C GLY A 703 0.05 -12.17 -22.91
N SER A 704 -0.87 -11.20 -22.71
CA SER A 704 -2.29 -11.50 -22.55
C SER A 704 -2.89 -12.32 -23.70
N LEU A 705 -3.69 -13.32 -23.33
CA LEU A 705 -4.31 -14.27 -24.24
C LEU A 705 -5.70 -13.78 -24.68
N SER A 706 -5.71 -12.73 -25.51
CA SER A 706 -6.94 -12.09 -26.00
C SER A 706 -6.83 -11.58 -27.44
N ALA A 707 -7.98 -11.39 -28.09
CA ALA A 707 -8.12 -10.72 -29.38
C ALA A 707 -9.51 -10.06 -29.49
N VAL A 708 -9.68 -9.15 -30.45
CA VAL A 708 -10.98 -8.58 -30.84
C VAL A 708 -11.26 -8.98 -32.29
N THR A 709 -12.52 -9.27 -32.63
CA THR A 709 -12.88 -9.66 -34.00
C THR A 709 -12.82 -8.50 -35.00
N ASP A 710 -12.30 -8.79 -36.19
CA ASP A 710 -12.32 -7.88 -37.33
C ASP A 710 -13.72 -7.73 -37.96
N ALA A 711 -13.83 -6.86 -38.97
CA ALA A 711 -15.07 -6.62 -39.72
C ALA A 711 -15.63 -7.87 -40.45
N ALA A 712 -14.84 -8.94 -40.60
CA ALA A 712 -15.26 -10.24 -41.12
C ALA A 712 -15.47 -11.27 -40.00
N GLY A 713 -15.58 -10.82 -38.74
CA GLY A 713 -15.75 -11.63 -37.54
C GLY A 713 -14.54 -12.47 -37.16
N GLY A 714 -13.39 -12.31 -37.82
CA GLY A 714 -12.20 -13.13 -37.63
C GLY A 714 -11.34 -12.66 -36.46
N TYR A 715 -10.73 -13.61 -35.74
CA TYR A 715 -9.76 -13.31 -34.69
C TYR A 715 -8.60 -14.31 -34.67
N THR A 716 -7.48 -13.93 -34.06
CA THR A 716 -6.29 -14.78 -33.87
C THR A 716 -5.55 -14.40 -32.59
N ILE A 717 -5.26 -15.39 -31.74
CA ILE A 717 -4.51 -15.29 -30.48
C ILE A 717 -3.29 -16.22 -30.60
N PRO A 718 -2.08 -15.70 -30.86
CA PRO A 718 -0.84 -16.48 -30.88
C PRO A 718 -0.34 -16.77 -29.45
N GLY A 719 0.64 -17.67 -29.32
CA GLY A 719 1.37 -17.85 -28.05
C GLY A 719 0.65 -18.64 -26.95
N VAL A 720 -0.54 -19.18 -27.23
CA VAL A 720 -1.35 -19.90 -26.23
C VAL A 720 -0.70 -21.25 -25.89
N LEU A 721 -0.41 -21.53 -24.61
CA LEU A 721 0.14 -22.82 -24.22
C LEU A 721 -0.91 -23.94 -24.36
N PRO A 722 -0.51 -25.17 -24.77
CA PRO A 722 -1.43 -26.31 -24.84
C PRO A 722 -2.01 -26.67 -23.46
N GLY A 723 -3.30 -27.00 -23.41
CA GLY A 723 -4.05 -27.29 -22.20
C GLY A 723 -5.54 -27.00 -22.36
N THR A 724 -6.33 -27.25 -21.31
CA THR A 724 -7.77 -26.93 -21.28
C THR A 724 -7.99 -25.72 -20.40
N TYR A 725 -8.48 -24.63 -21.00
CA TYR A 725 -8.84 -23.40 -20.30
C TYR A 725 -10.34 -23.47 -19.97
N PRO A 726 -10.74 -23.50 -18.70
CA PRO A 726 -12.13 -23.79 -18.30
C PRO A 726 -13.09 -22.62 -18.57
N LYS A 727 -12.61 -21.38 -18.51
CA LYS A 727 -13.35 -20.18 -18.91
C LYS A 727 -12.59 -19.41 -20.00
N VAL A 728 -13.05 -19.54 -21.23
CA VAL A 728 -12.80 -18.59 -22.32
C VAL A 728 -14.12 -17.93 -22.63
N TYR A 729 -14.14 -16.60 -22.75
CA TYR A 729 -15.37 -15.85 -23.02
C TYR A 729 -15.27 -15.01 -24.28
N ALA A 730 -16.42 -14.85 -24.93
CA ALA A 730 -16.67 -13.94 -26.02
C ALA A 730 -17.67 -12.88 -25.55
N SER A 731 -17.35 -11.59 -25.63
CA SER A 731 -18.25 -10.49 -25.23
C SER A 731 -18.06 -9.23 -26.07
N GLY A 732 -19.09 -8.38 -26.11
CA GLY A 732 -19.10 -7.16 -26.92
C GLY A 732 -19.71 -7.35 -28.32
N GLY A 733 -19.39 -6.46 -29.26
CA GLY A 733 -19.89 -6.51 -30.64
C GLY A 733 -21.41 -6.46 -30.80
N GLY A 734 -22.15 -6.01 -29.78
CA GLY A 734 -23.62 -6.01 -29.78
C GLY A 734 -24.26 -7.38 -29.51
N ALA A 735 -23.47 -8.40 -29.18
CA ALA A 735 -23.95 -9.76 -28.95
C ALA A 735 -24.12 -10.10 -27.46
N ASP A 736 -24.88 -11.14 -27.18
CA ASP A 736 -24.82 -11.80 -25.87
C ASP A 736 -23.46 -12.47 -25.67
N SER A 737 -22.93 -12.35 -24.46
CA SER A 737 -21.69 -13.00 -24.08
C SER A 737 -21.87 -14.51 -23.91
N GLU A 738 -20.90 -15.30 -24.34
CA GLU A 738 -20.81 -16.75 -24.13
C GLU A 738 -19.50 -17.07 -23.42
N THR A 739 -19.54 -17.94 -22.40
CA THR A 739 -18.36 -18.45 -21.69
C THR A 739 -18.34 -19.97 -21.78
N ARG A 740 -17.21 -20.57 -22.15
CA ARG A 740 -17.04 -22.04 -22.24
C ARG A 740 -15.59 -22.48 -22.07
N ALA A 741 -15.41 -23.78 -21.86
CA ALA A 741 -14.08 -24.39 -21.87
C ALA A 741 -13.52 -24.53 -23.30
N VAL A 742 -12.21 -24.31 -23.46
CA VAL A 742 -11.48 -24.45 -24.74
C VAL A 742 -10.21 -25.26 -24.53
N SER A 743 -10.05 -26.34 -25.30
CA SER A 743 -8.82 -27.15 -25.30
C SER A 743 -7.89 -26.73 -26.45
N VAL A 744 -6.68 -26.30 -26.10
CA VAL A 744 -5.65 -25.83 -27.03
C VAL A 744 -4.56 -26.90 -27.17
N ARG A 745 -4.09 -27.09 -28.40
CA ARG A 745 -3.00 -27.99 -28.75
C ARG A 745 -1.81 -27.19 -29.29
N SER A 746 -0.65 -27.81 -29.43
CA SER A 746 0.44 -27.23 -30.21
C SER A 746 0.02 -27.08 -31.69
N GLY A 747 0.41 -25.96 -32.32
CA GLY A 747 -0.11 -25.56 -33.64
C GLY A 747 -1.48 -24.88 -33.57
N THR A 748 -2.25 -24.90 -34.66
CA THR A 748 -3.50 -24.15 -34.76
C THR A 748 -4.69 -24.89 -34.13
N THR A 749 -5.40 -24.22 -33.22
CA THR A 749 -6.73 -24.62 -32.72
C THR A 749 -7.78 -23.68 -33.32
N LYS A 750 -8.81 -24.23 -33.96
CA LYS A 750 -9.94 -23.44 -34.47
C LYS A 750 -11.08 -23.41 -33.45
N VAL A 751 -11.60 -22.23 -33.12
CA VAL A 751 -12.64 -22.00 -32.12
C VAL A 751 -13.64 -20.96 -32.67
N ASP A 752 -14.68 -21.43 -33.34
CA ASP A 752 -15.74 -20.55 -33.87
C ASP A 752 -16.83 -20.33 -32.81
N TRP A 753 -17.46 -19.16 -32.81
CA TRP A 753 -18.52 -18.77 -31.87
C TRP A 753 -19.79 -18.40 -32.65
N ALA A 754 -20.94 -18.83 -32.13
CA ALA A 754 -22.26 -18.55 -32.69
C ALA A 754 -23.09 -17.82 -31.63
N LEU A 755 -22.83 -16.51 -31.47
CA LEU A 755 -23.48 -15.68 -30.45
C LEU A 755 -24.85 -15.23 -30.93
N ARG A 756 -25.74 -14.82 -30.02
CA ARG A 756 -27.01 -14.19 -30.39
C ARG A 756 -26.84 -12.68 -30.42
N PHE A 757 -27.03 -12.06 -31.59
CA PHE A 757 -26.98 -10.60 -31.68
C PHE A 757 -28.14 -9.96 -30.89
N ASN A 758 -27.89 -8.82 -30.24
CA ASN A 758 -28.88 -8.05 -29.49
C ASN A 758 -28.94 -6.62 -30.01
N TRP A 759 -29.98 -6.28 -30.77
CA TRP A 759 -30.18 -4.94 -31.32
C TRP A 759 -30.46 -3.86 -30.27
N ALA A 760 -30.84 -4.25 -29.04
CA ALA A 760 -30.97 -3.35 -27.90
C ALA A 760 -29.64 -3.12 -27.16
N SER A 761 -28.54 -3.77 -27.55
CA SER A 761 -27.23 -3.51 -26.98
C SER A 761 -26.68 -2.13 -27.37
N ARG A 762 -26.02 -1.47 -26.43
CA ARG A 762 -25.29 -0.21 -26.66
C ARG A 762 -24.22 -0.37 -27.74
N ASP A 763 -23.55 -1.52 -27.79
CA ASP A 763 -22.53 -1.84 -28.78
C ASP A 763 -23.13 -2.06 -30.19
N ALA A 764 -24.42 -2.42 -30.27
CA ALA A 764 -25.20 -2.41 -31.52
C ALA A 764 -25.69 -1.00 -31.91
N GLY A 765 -25.30 0.04 -31.16
CA GLY A 765 -25.70 1.43 -31.35
C GLY A 765 -27.04 1.81 -30.72
N ALA A 766 -27.57 1.02 -29.79
CA ALA A 766 -28.77 1.39 -29.05
C ALA A 766 -28.47 2.44 -27.96
N GLY A 767 -29.47 3.23 -27.58
CA GLY A 767 -29.36 4.19 -26.49
C GLY A 767 -30.70 4.61 -25.91
N VAL A 768 -30.69 5.01 -24.63
CA VAL A 768 -31.88 5.51 -23.93
C VAL A 768 -32.31 6.85 -24.52
N THR A 769 -33.62 7.04 -24.70
CA THR A 769 -34.22 8.30 -25.18
C THR A 769 -35.26 8.89 -24.23
N ALA A 770 -35.84 8.10 -23.33
CA ALA A 770 -36.75 8.56 -22.28
C ALA A 770 -36.90 7.47 -21.20
N PHE A 771 -37.08 7.89 -19.95
CA PHE A 771 -37.44 7.02 -18.83
C PHE A 771 -38.17 7.83 -17.74
N ASN A 772 -38.70 7.18 -16.71
CA ASN A 772 -39.14 7.81 -15.46
C ASN A 772 -38.71 6.98 -14.24
N GLY A 773 -38.73 7.61 -13.07
CA GLY A 773 -38.14 7.09 -11.84
C GLY A 773 -36.74 7.68 -11.59
N GLU A 774 -36.11 7.19 -10.53
CA GLU A 774 -34.74 7.58 -10.16
C GLU A 774 -33.71 7.03 -11.16
N ASP A 775 -32.65 7.80 -11.46
CA ASP A 775 -31.59 7.40 -12.38
C ASP A 775 -30.36 6.86 -11.64
N PHE A 776 -30.28 5.54 -11.50
CA PHE A 776 -29.15 4.86 -10.87
C PHE A 776 -27.93 4.64 -11.79
N THR A 777 -27.83 5.34 -12.94
CA THR A 777 -26.63 5.33 -13.81
C THR A 777 -25.31 5.58 -13.06
N PRO A 778 -25.21 6.47 -12.05
CA PRO A 778 -23.97 6.67 -11.27
C PRO A 778 -23.48 5.41 -10.53
N TYR A 779 -24.36 4.43 -10.32
CA TYR A 779 -24.06 3.16 -9.64
C TYR A 779 -23.93 1.97 -10.62
N GLY A 780 -23.96 2.22 -11.94
CA GLY A 780 -23.95 1.18 -12.98
C GLY A 780 -25.28 0.42 -13.11
N CYS A 781 -26.37 1.06 -12.70
CA CYS A 781 -27.69 0.47 -12.47
C CYS A 781 -28.82 1.24 -13.20
N GLY A 782 -28.44 2.08 -14.15
CA GLY A 782 -29.34 3.02 -14.79
C GLY A 782 -30.13 2.43 -15.94
N PRO A 783 -31.05 3.22 -16.53
CA PRO A 783 -31.82 2.81 -17.71
C PRO A 783 -30.93 2.39 -18.91
N GLY A 784 -29.68 2.87 -18.95
CA GLY A 784 -28.69 2.52 -19.97
C GLY A 784 -28.02 1.15 -19.78
N ASP A 785 -28.00 0.62 -18.56
CA ASP A 785 -27.26 -0.60 -18.23
C ASP A 785 -28.05 -1.88 -18.56
N LEU A 786 -29.35 -1.75 -18.86
CA LEU A 786 -30.14 -2.74 -19.61
C LEU A 786 -29.59 -3.07 -21.01
N ALA A 787 -28.87 -2.12 -21.61
CA ALA A 787 -28.28 -2.24 -22.93
C ALA A 787 -26.81 -2.70 -22.88
N ALA A 788 -26.26 -2.99 -21.69
CA ALA A 788 -24.88 -3.43 -21.53
C ALA A 788 -24.69 -4.92 -21.86
N SER A 789 -23.54 -5.24 -22.47
CA SER A 789 -23.07 -6.58 -22.78
C SER A 789 -22.00 -6.99 -21.75
N SER A 790 -22.39 -7.76 -20.73
CA SER A 790 -21.46 -8.32 -19.72
C SER A 790 -21.33 -9.84 -19.85
N ALA A 791 -20.16 -10.39 -19.54
CA ALA A 791 -19.90 -11.84 -19.48
C ALA A 791 -20.25 -12.48 -18.12
N LEU A 792 -20.49 -11.66 -17.09
CA LEU A 792 -20.89 -12.08 -15.74
C LEU A 792 -22.39 -11.82 -15.46
N GLY A 793 -23.11 -11.21 -16.40
CA GLY A 793 -24.31 -10.44 -16.06
C GLY A 793 -23.93 -9.17 -15.29
N GLY A 794 -24.93 -8.46 -14.77
CA GLY A 794 -24.70 -7.25 -13.96
C GLY A 794 -24.50 -5.97 -14.78
N GLY A 795 -25.18 -4.92 -14.32
CA GLY A 795 -25.62 -3.76 -15.05
C GLY A 795 -27.11 -3.64 -14.74
N GLY A 796 -27.94 -3.73 -15.78
CA GLY A 796 -29.40 -3.81 -15.63
C GLY A 796 -29.99 -2.49 -15.11
N TRP A 797 -31.31 -2.47 -14.93
CA TRP A 797 -32.02 -1.27 -14.50
C TRP A 797 -32.77 -1.57 -13.22
N SER A 798 -32.36 -0.92 -12.13
CA SER A 798 -33.17 -0.76 -10.93
C SER A 798 -33.88 0.59 -10.98
N THR A 799 -35.03 0.70 -10.31
CA THR A 799 -35.81 1.93 -10.20
C THR A 799 -36.65 1.91 -8.93
N ASP A 800 -36.97 3.11 -8.42
CA ASP A 800 -37.84 3.29 -7.26
C ASP A 800 -39.26 2.69 -7.45
N LYS A 801 -39.76 2.03 -6.40
CA LYS A 801 -41.12 1.48 -6.32
C LYS A 801 -42.01 2.38 -5.46
N VAL A 802 -42.62 3.39 -6.10
CA VAL A 802 -43.62 4.24 -5.44
C VAL A 802 -44.96 3.54 -5.37
N VAL A 803 -45.53 3.45 -4.16
CA VAL A 803 -46.90 2.95 -3.92
C VAL A 803 -47.80 4.13 -3.60
N GLY A 804 -48.84 4.33 -4.42
CA GLY A 804 -49.80 5.42 -4.26
C GLY A 804 -50.77 5.20 -3.08
N PRO A 805 -51.52 6.24 -2.66
CA PRO A 805 -52.48 6.15 -1.56
C PRO A 805 -53.62 5.14 -1.77
N ASP A 806 -53.86 4.69 -3.02
CA ASP A 806 -54.82 3.65 -3.37
C ASP A 806 -54.21 2.23 -3.39
N GLY A 807 -52.95 2.09 -2.96
CA GLY A 807 -52.22 0.83 -2.90
C GLY A 807 -51.63 0.36 -4.22
N LYS A 808 -51.75 1.13 -5.31
CA LYS A 808 -51.17 0.76 -6.61
C LYS A 808 -49.70 1.18 -6.71
N ILE A 809 -48.91 0.36 -7.37
CA ILE A 809 -47.54 0.69 -7.75
C ILE A 809 -47.57 1.63 -8.96
N GLU A 810 -46.78 2.70 -8.92
CA GLU A 810 -46.59 3.60 -10.06
C GLU A 810 -45.72 2.92 -11.13
N THR A 811 -46.14 2.97 -12.40
CA THR A 811 -45.39 2.31 -13.47
C THR A 811 -44.09 3.04 -13.77
N ARG A 812 -43.01 2.28 -13.95
CA ARG A 812 -41.71 2.78 -14.40
C ARG A 812 -41.44 2.30 -15.81
N PHE A 813 -40.87 3.15 -16.68
CA PHE A 813 -40.53 2.78 -18.05
C PHE A 813 -39.15 3.26 -18.47
N VAL A 814 -38.58 2.56 -19.45
CA VAL A 814 -37.39 2.95 -20.20
C VAL A 814 -37.66 2.77 -21.69
N THR A 815 -37.23 3.74 -22.50
CA THR A 815 -37.36 3.74 -23.95
C THR A 815 -35.98 3.74 -24.59
N LEU A 816 -35.65 2.66 -25.30
CA LEU A 816 -34.43 2.52 -26.09
C LEU A 816 -34.72 2.84 -27.56
N LYS A 817 -33.84 3.63 -28.19
CA LYS A 817 -33.73 3.76 -29.64
C LYS A 817 -32.65 2.80 -30.12
N LEU A 818 -32.99 1.86 -30.99
CA LEU A 818 -32.06 0.88 -31.56
C LEU A 818 -31.07 1.56 -32.51
N GLY A 819 -29.92 0.94 -32.79
CA GLY A 819 -28.90 1.49 -33.70
C GLY A 819 -29.30 1.49 -35.19
N LYS A 820 -30.15 0.54 -35.59
CA LYS A 820 -30.76 0.42 -36.93
C LYS A 820 -32.24 0.08 -36.81
N PRO A 821 -33.07 0.26 -37.86
CA PRO A 821 -34.41 -0.33 -37.90
C PRO A 821 -34.31 -1.86 -37.99
N VAL A 822 -35.18 -2.58 -37.30
CA VAL A 822 -35.11 -4.05 -37.14
C VAL A 822 -36.46 -4.69 -37.46
N ASN A 823 -36.44 -5.76 -38.25
CA ASN A 823 -37.53 -6.71 -38.38
C ASN A 823 -37.38 -7.75 -37.26
N VAL A 824 -38.12 -7.53 -36.17
CA VAL A 824 -37.96 -8.20 -34.88
C VAL A 824 -38.48 -9.64 -34.95
N SER A 825 -37.63 -10.61 -34.60
CA SER A 825 -38.00 -12.03 -34.47
C SER A 825 -38.50 -12.36 -33.05
N ALA A 826 -37.89 -11.76 -32.03
CA ALA A 826 -38.26 -11.90 -30.62
C ALA A 826 -37.86 -10.67 -29.80
N ILE A 827 -38.58 -10.44 -28.70
CA ILE A 827 -38.14 -9.56 -27.61
C ILE A 827 -38.06 -10.44 -26.36
N GLU A 828 -36.91 -10.42 -25.69
CA GLU A 828 -36.60 -11.28 -24.55
C GLU A 828 -36.22 -10.42 -23.34
N ILE A 829 -36.67 -10.81 -22.15
CA ILE A 829 -36.41 -10.08 -20.90
C ILE A 829 -35.85 -11.05 -19.88
N ASP A 830 -34.82 -10.62 -19.16
CA ASP A 830 -34.38 -11.25 -17.91
C ASP A 830 -34.91 -10.40 -16.75
N PRO A 831 -35.89 -10.90 -15.96
CA PRO A 831 -36.56 -10.13 -14.92
C PRO A 831 -35.74 -10.02 -13.62
N ALA A 832 -34.53 -10.61 -13.56
CA ALA A 832 -33.79 -10.72 -12.32
C ALA A 832 -33.49 -9.39 -11.62
N ASN A 833 -33.36 -9.49 -10.30
CA ASN A 833 -32.84 -8.46 -9.42
C ASN A 833 -31.39 -8.08 -9.79
N VAL A 834 -31.03 -6.81 -9.57
CA VAL A 834 -29.69 -6.25 -9.88
C VAL A 834 -29.21 -5.37 -8.74
N CYS A 835 -28.11 -4.64 -8.90
CA CYS A 835 -27.73 -3.53 -8.00
C CYS A 835 -27.46 -3.88 -6.52
N GLY A 836 -27.31 -5.16 -6.20
CA GLY A 836 -27.20 -5.67 -4.83
C GLY A 836 -28.55 -5.95 -4.16
N ASP A 837 -29.65 -5.68 -4.84
CA ASP A 837 -31.01 -5.95 -4.37
C ASP A 837 -31.31 -7.45 -4.35
N ASP A 838 -32.22 -7.85 -3.46
CA ASP A 838 -32.61 -9.24 -3.27
C ASP A 838 -33.75 -9.66 -4.24
N PRO A 839 -33.95 -10.97 -4.50
CA PRO A 839 -34.93 -11.47 -5.49
C PRO A 839 -36.36 -10.89 -5.44
N PRO A 840 -36.94 -10.47 -4.28
CA PRO A 840 -38.19 -9.73 -4.25
C PRO A 840 -38.27 -8.45 -5.11
N ALA A 841 -37.13 -7.80 -5.42
CA ALA A 841 -37.07 -6.59 -6.27
C ALA A 841 -37.23 -6.89 -7.77
N ALA A 842 -36.94 -8.12 -8.20
CA ALA A 842 -37.09 -8.59 -9.58
C ALA A 842 -38.47 -8.25 -10.18
N ALA A 843 -38.51 -7.80 -11.43
CA ALA A 843 -39.76 -7.48 -12.11
C ALA A 843 -40.70 -8.69 -12.20
N LYS A 844 -42.01 -8.42 -12.10
CA LYS A 844 -43.08 -9.39 -12.28
C LYS A 844 -43.92 -9.02 -13.49
N ASP A 845 -44.77 -7.99 -13.35
CA ASP A 845 -45.69 -7.57 -14.41
C ASP A 845 -45.01 -6.52 -15.31
N VAL A 846 -44.79 -6.85 -16.57
CA VAL A 846 -44.19 -5.94 -17.57
C VAL A 846 -45.02 -5.82 -18.84
N THR A 847 -44.93 -4.67 -19.50
CA THR A 847 -45.45 -4.43 -20.86
C THR A 847 -44.31 -3.93 -21.74
N VAL A 848 -44.25 -4.42 -22.98
CA VAL A 848 -43.34 -3.87 -24.00
C VAL A 848 -44.15 -3.27 -25.14
N GLU A 849 -43.73 -2.09 -25.60
CA GLU A 849 -44.24 -1.40 -26.77
C GLU A 849 -43.10 -1.20 -27.79
N THR A 850 -43.42 -1.21 -29.09
CA THR A 850 -42.49 -0.90 -30.17
C THR A 850 -42.97 0.28 -31.00
N SER A 851 -42.03 0.98 -31.65
CA SER A 851 -42.33 2.07 -32.57
C SER A 851 -41.30 2.16 -33.70
N VAL A 852 -41.74 2.59 -34.87
CA VAL A 852 -40.88 2.90 -36.04
C VAL A 852 -40.37 4.35 -36.02
N ASP A 853 -41.11 5.26 -35.38
CA ASP A 853 -40.87 6.72 -35.42
C ASP A 853 -40.65 7.35 -34.03
N GLY A 854 -40.95 6.64 -32.94
CA GLY A 854 -40.82 7.09 -31.54
C GLY A 854 -42.07 7.80 -30.99
N THR A 855 -43.11 7.96 -31.81
CA THR A 855 -44.36 8.68 -31.51
C THR A 855 -45.59 7.78 -31.61
N THR A 856 -45.63 6.87 -32.58
CA THR A 856 -46.70 5.89 -32.79
C THR A 856 -46.30 4.57 -32.14
N TRP A 857 -46.95 4.21 -31.02
CA TRP A 857 -46.60 3.05 -30.23
C TRP A 857 -47.57 1.88 -30.45
N VAL A 858 -47.03 0.69 -30.66
CA VAL A 858 -47.78 -0.58 -30.76
C VAL A 858 -47.38 -1.45 -29.59
N LYS A 859 -48.36 -1.92 -28.81
CA LYS A 859 -48.11 -2.90 -27.74
C LYS A 859 -47.57 -4.19 -28.36
N ALA A 860 -46.33 -4.54 -28.03
CA ALA A 860 -45.63 -5.70 -28.56
C ALA A 860 -45.88 -6.96 -27.73
N GLY A 861 -45.93 -6.85 -26.40
CA GLY A 861 -46.17 -8.01 -25.53
C GLY A 861 -46.31 -7.64 -24.04
N THR A 862 -46.49 -8.66 -23.20
CA THR A 862 -46.52 -8.58 -21.73
C THR A 862 -45.87 -9.80 -21.10
N GLY A 863 -45.22 -9.61 -19.95
CA GLY A 863 -44.73 -10.69 -19.08
C GLY A 863 -45.41 -10.64 -17.70
N ASP A 864 -45.52 -11.80 -17.06
CA ASP A 864 -45.93 -11.99 -15.66
C ASP A 864 -44.97 -13.01 -15.02
N PHE A 865 -43.76 -12.53 -14.72
CA PHE A 865 -42.62 -13.35 -14.33
C PHE A 865 -42.71 -13.90 -12.90
N LYS A 866 -42.07 -15.05 -12.68
CA LYS A 866 -42.04 -15.80 -11.42
C LYS A 866 -40.58 -15.96 -10.95
N PRO A 867 -40.35 -16.42 -9.70
CA PRO A 867 -38.99 -16.72 -9.22
C PRO A 867 -38.26 -17.79 -10.05
N ALA A 868 -39.00 -18.61 -10.81
CA ALA A 868 -38.44 -19.58 -11.74
C ALA A 868 -37.85 -18.95 -13.03
N ASP A 869 -38.17 -17.69 -13.34
CA ASP A 869 -37.76 -16.98 -14.56
C ASP A 869 -36.53 -16.07 -14.34
N LEU A 870 -36.04 -15.95 -13.10
CA LEU A 870 -34.86 -15.16 -12.75
C LEU A 870 -33.59 -15.72 -13.42
N ASN A 871 -32.73 -14.83 -13.92
CA ASN A 871 -31.47 -15.13 -14.61
C ASN A 871 -31.69 -15.89 -15.94
N LYS A 872 -32.81 -15.61 -16.62
CA LYS A 872 -33.21 -16.22 -17.88
C LYS A 872 -33.87 -15.20 -18.81
N LEU A 873 -33.24 -14.96 -19.97
CA LEU A 873 -33.87 -14.27 -21.09
C LEU A 873 -35.09 -15.05 -21.61
N THR A 874 -36.28 -14.55 -21.28
CA THR A 874 -37.57 -15.16 -21.61
C THR A 874 -38.25 -14.39 -22.72
N ALA A 875 -38.59 -15.06 -23.83
CA ALA A 875 -39.22 -14.46 -25.00
C ALA A 875 -40.69 -14.09 -24.75
N LEU A 876 -41.07 -12.86 -25.11
CA LEU A 876 -42.46 -12.42 -25.10
C LEU A 876 -43.22 -12.92 -26.35
N GLN A 877 -44.50 -13.24 -26.17
CA GLN A 877 -45.40 -13.47 -27.29
C GLN A 877 -45.69 -12.15 -28.02
N LEU A 878 -45.14 -12.00 -29.23
CA LEU A 878 -45.28 -10.77 -30.01
C LEU A 878 -46.68 -10.61 -30.62
N ALA A 879 -47.25 -9.42 -30.47
CA ALA A 879 -48.53 -9.03 -31.06
C ALA A 879 -48.40 -8.70 -32.57
N PRO A 880 -49.44 -8.97 -33.40
CA PRO A 880 -49.42 -8.61 -34.81
C PRO A 880 -49.13 -7.12 -35.06
N GLY A 881 -48.28 -6.83 -36.04
CA GLY A 881 -47.92 -5.46 -36.42
C GLY A 881 -46.85 -4.79 -35.54
N SER A 882 -46.40 -5.42 -34.46
CA SER A 882 -45.37 -4.85 -33.56
C SER A 882 -43.92 -5.07 -33.99
N ALA A 883 -43.67 -5.84 -35.06
CA ALA A 883 -42.36 -6.42 -35.36
C ALA A 883 -41.61 -5.80 -36.56
N THR A 884 -42.28 -5.07 -37.47
CA THR A 884 -41.65 -4.63 -38.73
C THR A 884 -41.01 -3.25 -38.61
N GLY A 885 -39.75 -3.11 -39.04
CA GLY A 885 -39.05 -1.82 -39.12
C GLY A 885 -38.87 -1.10 -37.76
N VAL A 886 -38.92 -1.83 -36.65
CA VAL A 886 -38.86 -1.28 -35.29
C VAL A 886 -37.58 -0.49 -35.08
N ARG A 887 -37.71 0.75 -34.60
CA ARG A 887 -36.59 1.64 -34.30
C ARG A 887 -36.51 2.00 -32.81
N PHE A 888 -37.61 1.89 -32.09
CA PHE A 888 -37.69 2.15 -30.66
C PHE A 888 -38.43 1.02 -29.94
N VAL A 889 -37.99 0.72 -28.72
CA VAL A 889 -38.62 -0.25 -27.81
C VAL A 889 -38.79 0.42 -26.45
N ARG A 890 -40.00 0.36 -25.89
CA ARG A 890 -40.28 0.80 -24.52
C ARG A 890 -40.61 -0.41 -23.67
N LEU A 891 -39.87 -0.57 -22.58
CA LEU A 891 -40.17 -1.53 -21.51
C LEU A 891 -40.81 -0.75 -20.34
N THR A 892 -41.95 -1.23 -19.87
CA THR A 892 -42.69 -0.66 -18.73
C THR A 892 -42.89 -1.74 -17.66
N VAL A 893 -42.37 -1.52 -16.46
CA VAL A 893 -42.54 -2.37 -15.28
C VAL A 893 -43.68 -1.82 -14.42
N SER A 894 -44.56 -2.70 -13.97
CA SER A 894 -45.78 -2.36 -13.21
C SER A 894 -45.84 -3.02 -11.83
N SER A 895 -45.00 -4.02 -11.56
CA SER A 895 -44.85 -4.66 -10.25
C SER A 895 -43.55 -5.46 -10.16
N ASN A 896 -43.16 -5.82 -8.94
CA ASN A 896 -42.07 -6.74 -8.65
C ASN A 896 -42.55 -8.05 -8.00
N GLN A 897 -41.59 -8.94 -7.70
CA GLN A 897 -41.84 -10.29 -7.22
C GLN A 897 -42.07 -10.41 -5.70
N LEU A 898 -42.12 -9.29 -4.95
CA LEU A 898 -42.34 -9.28 -3.49
C LEU A 898 -43.53 -10.14 -3.02
N SER A 899 -44.60 -10.26 -3.82
CA SER A 899 -45.76 -11.11 -3.50
C SER A 899 -45.45 -12.61 -3.36
N PHE A 900 -44.29 -13.07 -3.83
CA PHE A 900 -43.83 -14.46 -3.68
C PHE A 900 -43.02 -14.70 -2.39
N TYR A 901 -42.74 -13.65 -1.61
CA TYR A 901 -41.88 -13.69 -0.42
C TYR A 901 -42.62 -13.14 0.82
N PRO A 902 -43.70 -13.80 1.30
CA PRO A 902 -44.56 -13.29 2.36
C PRO A 902 -43.84 -13.08 3.71
N ASP A 903 -42.72 -13.77 3.94
CA ASP A 903 -41.92 -13.69 5.16
C ASP A 903 -40.95 -12.48 5.20
N ARG A 904 -40.93 -11.63 4.15
CA ARG A 904 -40.09 -10.41 4.08
C ARG A 904 -40.95 -9.14 4.15
N PRO A 905 -41.26 -8.60 5.35
CA PRO A 905 -42.16 -7.46 5.51
C PRO A 905 -41.50 -6.12 5.15
N CYS A 906 -42.35 -5.15 4.74
CA CYS A 906 -41.94 -3.75 4.52
C CYS A 906 -42.15 -2.83 5.73
N SER A 907 -42.60 -3.38 6.87
CA SER A 907 -43.00 -2.62 8.05
C SER A 907 -42.67 -3.43 9.32
N PRO A 908 -42.13 -2.81 10.39
CA PRO A 908 -41.95 -1.37 10.59
C PRO A 908 -40.74 -0.77 9.85
N GLN A 909 -39.86 -1.60 9.31
CA GLN A 909 -38.78 -1.23 8.38
C GLN A 909 -38.69 -2.29 7.28
N PRO A 910 -38.23 -1.94 6.06
CA PRO A 910 -37.96 -2.92 5.00
C PRO A 910 -36.90 -3.95 5.41
N THR A 911 -37.20 -5.24 5.24
CA THR A 911 -36.19 -6.32 5.33
C THR A 911 -35.76 -6.85 3.95
N THR A 912 -36.16 -6.16 2.88
CA THR A 912 -35.95 -6.56 1.49
C THR A 912 -36.00 -5.33 0.56
N ALA A 913 -35.17 -5.35 -0.49
CA ALA A 913 -35.16 -4.37 -1.55
C ALA A 913 -36.48 -4.33 -2.34
N GLY A 914 -37.20 -5.46 -2.43
CA GLY A 914 -38.52 -5.51 -3.06
C GLY A 914 -39.58 -4.62 -2.41
N CYS A 915 -39.31 -4.07 -1.22
CA CYS A 915 -40.13 -3.02 -0.63
C CYS A 915 -39.93 -1.64 -1.27
N LEU A 916 -38.76 -1.38 -1.84
CA LEU A 916 -38.27 -0.07 -2.29
C LEU A 916 -38.01 0.02 -3.79
N TYR A 917 -37.69 -1.09 -4.47
CA TYR A 917 -37.20 -1.09 -5.86
C TYR A 917 -37.92 -2.09 -6.78
N MET A 918 -37.79 -1.88 -8.09
CA MET A 918 -38.21 -2.79 -9.15
C MET A 918 -37.07 -2.94 -10.17
N ASP A 919 -36.72 -4.18 -10.50
CA ASP A 919 -35.50 -4.47 -11.24
C ASP A 919 -35.75 -5.22 -12.55
N VAL A 920 -34.93 -4.94 -13.57
CA VAL A 920 -34.82 -5.77 -14.77
C VAL A 920 -33.34 -5.91 -15.15
N GLN A 921 -32.82 -7.13 -15.11
CA GLN A 921 -31.42 -7.38 -15.40
C GLN A 921 -31.07 -7.16 -16.88
N LYS A 922 -31.94 -7.54 -17.83
CA LYS A 922 -31.61 -7.46 -19.26
C LYS A 922 -32.81 -7.37 -20.19
N LEU A 923 -32.65 -6.61 -21.27
CA LEU A 923 -33.56 -6.58 -22.41
C LEU A 923 -32.80 -6.96 -23.70
N ALA A 924 -33.35 -7.90 -24.47
CA ALA A 924 -32.80 -8.28 -25.77
C ALA A 924 -33.82 -8.19 -26.90
N VAL A 925 -33.38 -7.67 -28.05
CA VAL A 925 -34.17 -7.53 -29.28
C VAL A 925 -33.47 -8.32 -30.39
N ARG A 926 -34.18 -9.30 -30.94
CA ARG A 926 -33.68 -10.25 -31.95
C ARG A 926 -34.24 -9.93 -33.32
N GLY A 927 -33.59 -10.42 -34.37
CA GLY A 927 -34.07 -10.31 -35.75
C GLY A 927 -33.06 -9.72 -36.72
N ALA A 928 -33.52 -9.36 -37.91
CA ALA A 928 -32.68 -8.83 -38.98
C ALA A 928 -32.81 -7.30 -39.10
N ALA A 929 -31.78 -6.63 -39.61
CA ALA A 929 -31.93 -5.24 -40.05
C ALA A 929 -33.03 -5.14 -41.13
N ALA A 930 -33.85 -4.09 -41.07
CA ALA A 930 -35.01 -3.91 -41.94
C ALA A 930 -34.71 -3.22 -43.28
#